data_AF-A0A7L4HXC6-F1
#
_entry.id   AF-A0A7L4HXC6-F1
#
_cell.length_a   1.000
_cell.length_b   1.000
_cell.length_c   1.000
_cell.angle_alpha   90.00
_cell.angle_beta   90.00
_cell.angle_gamma   90.00
#
_symmetry.space_group_name_H-M   'P 1'
#
loop_
_entity.id
_entity.type
_entity.pdbx_description
1 polymer ?
#
loop_
_entity_poly.entity_id
_entity_poly.type
_entity_poly.pdbx_seq_one_letter_code
_entity_poly.pdbx_strand_id
1 'polypeptide(L)'
;GCPSGTFKASQGDEGCVHCPINSRTTSEGATNCVCRNGYYRADADPVDMPCTTIPSAPQAVISSVNETSLMLEWTPPRDSGGREDLVYNIICKSCGSGRGACTRCGDNVQFAPRQLGLTEPRIYISDLLAHTQYTFEIQAVNGVTDQSPFSPQFASVNITTNQAAPSAVSIMHQVSRTVDSITLSWSQPDQPNGVILDYELQYYEKDLSELNSTTVKSPTNTVAVQNLKAGTIYVFQVRARTVAGYGRYSGKMYFQTMTEAEYQTSVQEKLPLIIGSSAAGLVFLIAVVVIIIVCNRRRGFERADSEYTDKLQHYTSGHSTYRGPPPALGVRSLFVTPGMKIYIDPFTYEDPNEAVREFAKEIDISCVKIEQVIGAGEFGEVCSGHLKLPGKREIFVAIKTLKSGYTEKQRRDFLSEASIMGQFDHPNVIHLEGVVTKSSPVMIITEFMENGSLDSFLRQNDGQFTVIQLVGMLRGIAAGMKYLADMNYVHRDLAARNILVNSNLVCKVSDFGLSRFLEDDTSDPTYTSALGGKIPIRWTAPEAIQYRKFTSASDVWSYGIVMWEVMSYGERPYWDMTNQDVINAIEQDYRLPPPMDCPNALHQLMLDCWQKDRNHRPKFGQIVNTLDKMIRNPNSLKAMAPISSGMNLPLLDRTIPDYTSFNTVDEWLDAIKMSQYKESFASAGFTTFDVVSQMTVEDILRVGVTLAGHQKKILNSIQVMRAQMNQIQSVEV
;
A
#
# COMPACT_ATOMS: atom_id res chain seq x y z
N GLY A 1 59.37 30.87 13.91
CA GLY A 1 58.28 30.08 13.33
C GLY A 1 58.53 29.91 11.85
N CYS A 2 57.91 28.92 11.21
CA CYS A 2 58.04 28.72 9.77
C CYS A 2 57.48 29.89 8.97
N PRO A 3 58.17 30.39 7.93
CA PRO A 3 57.64 31.46 7.07
C PRO A 3 56.40 30.98 6.29
N SER A 4 55.58 31.93 5.83
CA SER A 4 54.39 31.64 5.01
C SER A 4 54.74 30.76 3.80
N GLY A 5 53.88 29.78 3.48
CA GLY A 5 54.13 28.77 2.46
C GLY A 5 55.04 27.61 2.87
N THR A 6 55.54 27.60 4.12
CA THR A 6 56.28 26.47 4.71
C THR A 6 55.62 26.02 6.01
N PHE A 7 55.81 24.75 6.39
CA PHE A 7 55.24 24.18 7.59
C PHE A 7 56.23 23.24 8.30
N LYS A 8 55.89 22.85 9.53
CA LYS A 8 56.62 21.85 10.29
C LYS A 8 55.67 21.02 11.16
N ALA A 9 55.56 19.73 10.86
CA ALA A 9 54.59 18.82 11.47
C ALA A 9 54.84 18.57 12.97
N SER A 10 56.10 18.42 13.36
CA SER A 10 56.52 18.07 14.72
C SER A 10 57.47 19.12 15.30
N GLN A 11 57.44 19.30 16.62
CA GLN A 11 58.44 20.12 17.31
C GLN A 11 59.79 19.38 17.31
N GLY A 12 60.87 20.08 16.99
CA GLY A 12 62.22 19.52 16.91
C GLY A 12 63.22 20.51 16.31
N ASP A 13 64.41 20.05 15.93
CA ASP A 13 65.47 20.92 15.38
C ASP A 13 65.48 21.01 13.84
N GLU A 14 64.60 20.26 13.17
CA GLU A 14 64.54 20.22 11.70
C GLU A 14 64.06 21.54 11.05
N GLY A 15 64.51 21.81 9.83
CA GLY A 15 64.11 23.00 9.07
C GLY A 15 62.66 22.95 8.60
N CYS A 16 62.04 24.11 8.36
CA CYS A 16 60.70 24.18 7.79
C CYS A 16 60.71 23.72 6.32
N VAL A 17 59.71 22.95 5.93
CA VAL A 17 59.58 22.39 4.57
C VAL A 17 58.47 23.11 3.79
N HIS A 18 58.60 23.17 2.47
CA HIS A 18 57.54 23.73 1.61
C HIS A 18 56.27 22.89 1.69
N CYS A 19 55.11 23.54 1.54
CA CYS A 19 53.85 22.83 1.47
C CYS A 19 53.83 21.79 0.33
N PRO A 20 53.35 20.57 0.60
CA PRO A 20 53.21 19.52 -0.41
C PRO A 20 52.32 19.94 -1.60
N ILE A 21 52.45 19.25 -2.72
CA ILE A 21 51.67 19.51 -3.94
C ILE A 21 50.16 19.52 -3.60
N ASN A 22 49.43 20.46 -4.21
CA ASN A 22 48.00 20.70 -3.99
C ASN A 22 47.61 21.10 -2.56
N SER A 23 48.56 21.59 -1.76
CA SER A 23 48.28 22.19 -0.45
C SER A 23 48.82 23.63 -0.35
N ARG A 24 48.42 24.37 0.70
CA ARG A 24 48.92 25.72 1.00
C ARG A 24 48.75 26.06 2.49
N THR A 25 49.57 26.99 2.96
CA THR A 25 49.37 27.68 4.24
C THR A 25 49.71 29.16 4.08
N THR A 26 48.93 30.03 4.73
CA THR A 26 49.19 31.47 4.78
C THR A 26 49.73 31.92 6.13
N SER A 27 49.70 31.05 7.14
CA SER A 27 50.05 31.36 8.52
C SER A 27 51.55 31.14 8.78
N GLU A 28 52.16 32.04 9.53
CA GLU A 28 53.51 31.81 10.07
C GLU A 28 53.47 30.80 11.22
N GLY A 29 54.47 29.92 11.29
CA GLY A 29 54.51 28.85 12.31
C GLY A 29 53.52 27.72 12.08
N ALA A 30 53.00 27.54 10.85
CA ALA A 30 52.03 26.50 10.54
C ALA A 30 52.57 25.09 10.83
N THR A 31 51.74 24.27 11.48
CA THR A 31 52.01 22.86 11.75
C THR A 31 51.49 21.92 10.67
N ASN A 32 50.68 22.43 9.73
CA ASN A 32 50.19 21.70 8.57
C ASN A 32 49.93 22.63 7.36
N CYS A 33 49.75 22.04 6.18
CA CYS A 33 49.28 22.74 4.99
C CYS A 33 47.89 22.25 4.61
N VAL A 34 46.95 23.16 4.42
CA VAL A 34 45.56 22.84 4.05
C VAL A 34 45.47 22.51 2.56
N CYS A 35 44.67 21.51 2.19
CA CYS A 35 44.47 21.14 0.79
C CYS A 35 43.76 22.25 -0.01
N ARG A 36 44.08 22.34 -1.30
CA ARG A 36 43.38 23.22 -2.25
C ARG A 36 42.03 22.60 -2.64
N ASN A 37 41.09 23.43 -3.08
CA ASN A 37 39.77 22.96 -3.53
C ASN A 37 39.89 21.86 -4.59
N GLY A 38 39.13 20.77 -4.42
CA GLY A 38 39.16 19.60 -5.29
C GLY A 38 40.27 18.58 -4.95
N TYR A 39 41.09 18.86 -3.94
CA TYR A 39 42.11 17.95 -3.43
C TYR A 39 41.95 17.74 -1.94
N TYR A 40 42.31 16.54 -1.48
CA TYR A 40 42.06 16.08 -0.12
C TYR A 40 43.21 15.19 0.36
N ARG A 41 43.22 14.91 1.65
CA ARG A 41 44.03 13.87 2.30
C ARG A 41 43.08 12.92 3.02
N ALA A 42 43.38 11.64 3.01
CA ALA A 42 42.69 10.66 3.84
C ALA A 42 43.11 10.86 5.31
N ASP A 43 42.29 10.39 6.26
CA ASP A 43 42.59 10.54 7.69
C ASP A 43 43.88 9.82 8.12
N ALA A 44 44.28 8.79 7.37
CA ALA A 44 45.53 8.05 7.58
C ALA A 44 46.74 8.67 6.86
N ASP A 45 46.56 9.69 6.01
CA ASP A 45 47.65 10.28 5.24
C ASP A 45 48.51 11.19 6.13
N PRO A 46 49.85 11.09 6.07
CA PRO A 46 50.74 12.02 6.74
C PRO A 46 50.53 13.47 6.29
N VAL A 47 50.71 14.43 7.21
CA VAL A 47 50.50 15.87 6.93
C VAL A 47 51.48 16.44 5.90
N ASP A 48 52.61 15.77 5.68
CA ASP A 48 53.65 16.04 4.69
C ASP A 48 53.40 15.37 3.33
N MET A 49 52.36 14.54 3.21
CA MET A 49 51.95 13.95 1.94
C MET A 49 51.26 15.00 1.04
N PRO A 50 51.41 14.93 -0.30
CA PRO A 50 50.60 15.72 -1.23
C PRO A 50 49.09 15.50 -1.07
N CYS A 51 48.28 16.52 -1.35
CA CYS A 51 46.83 16.33 -1.46
C CYS A 51 46.48 15.73 -2.84
N THR A 52 45.66 14.69 -2.83
CA THR A 52 45.24 13.93 -4.01
C THR A 52 43.77 14.20 -4.33
N THR A 53 43.26 13.71 -5.47
CA THR A 53 41.85 13.92 -5.87
C THR A 53 41.13 12.60 -6.10
N ILE A 54 39.83 12.65 -6.36
CA ILE A 54 39.02 11.46 -6.65
C ILE A 54 39.36 10.90 -8.05
N PRO A 55 39.20 9.59 -8.28
CA PRO A 55 39.49 9.01 -9.58
C PRO A 55 38.42 9.41 -10.61
N SER A 56 38.80 9.35 -11.89
CA SER A 56 37.86 9.43 -13.01
C SER A 56 37.03 8.14 -13.16
N ALA A 57 36.01 8.13 -14.04
CA ALA A 57 35.21 6.94 -14.27
C ALA A 57 36.04 5.79 -14.90
N PRO A 58 35.72 4.52 -14.58
CA PRO A 58 36.25 3.36 -15.30
C PRO A 58 35.99 3.43 -16.81
N GLN A 59 36.79 2.72 -17.59
CA GLN A 59 36.71 2.75 -19.06
C GLN A 59 36.35 1.37 -19.62
N ALA A 60 35.82 1.36 -20.86
CA ALA A 60 35.61 0.15 -21.65
C ALA A 60 34.91 -1.00 -20.88
N VAL A 61 33.70 -0.74 -20.37
CA VAL A 61 32.88 -1.76 -19.70
C VAL A 61 32.35 -2.75 -20.73
N ILE A 62 32.68 -4.03 -20.57
CA ILE A 62 32.25 -5.15 -21.40
C ILE A 62 31.33 -6.05 -20.56
N SER A 63 30.24 -6.51 -21.17
CA SER A 63 29.26 -7.39 -20.53
C SER A 63 29.07 -8.68 -21.32
N SER A 64 29.15 -9.82 -20.65
CA SER A 64 28.81 -11.14 -21.20
C SER A 64 27.64 -11.75 -20.43
N VAL A 65 26.49 -11.90 -21.08
CA VAL A 65 25.25 -12.42 -20.48
C VAL A 65 25.11 -13.91 -20.80
N ASN A 66 24.86 -14.72 -19.78
CA ASN A 66 24.55 -16.14 -19.91
C ASN A 66 23.28 -16.47 -19.11
N GLU A 67 22.18 -16.81 -19.79
CA GLU A 67 20.87 -17.09 -19.20
C GLU A 67 20.44 -16.08 -18.11
N THR A 68 20.68 -16.38 -16.83
CA THR A 68 20.38 -15.56 -15.63
C THR A 68 21.61 -14.94 -14.96
N SER A 69 22.77 -15.05 -15.59
CA SER A 69 24.07 -14.60 -15.09
C SER A 69 24.74 -13.63 -16.04
N LEU A 70 25.64 -12.82 -15.49
CA LEU A 70 26.33 -11.75 -16.16
C LEU A 70 27.77 -11.68 -15.65
N MET A 71 28.72 -11.61 -16.58
CA MET A 71 30.09 -11.21 -16.30
C MET A 71 30.29 -9.77 -16.77
N LEU A 72 30.71 -8.89 -15.86
CA LEU A 72 31.16 -7.54 -16.18
C LEU A 72 32.67 -7.47 -16.06
N GLU A 73 33.32 -6.90 -17.07
CA GLU A 73 34.76 -6.59 -17.07
C GLU A 73 34.96 -5.15 -17.51
N TRP A 74 35.92 -4.44 -16.93
CA TRP A 74 36.22 -3.06 -17.31
C TRP A 74 37.72 -2.80 -17.29
N THR A 75 38.12 -1.61 -17.72
CA THR A 75 39.49 -1.12 -17.62
C THR A 75 39.58 -0.01 -16.57
N PRO A 76 40.74 0.13 -15.90
CA PRO A 76 40.95 1.18 -14.92
C PRO A 76 40.65 2.60 -15.44
N PRO A 77 40.32 3.53 -14.53
CA PRO A 77 40.06 4.91 -14.89
C PRO A 77 41.31 5.55 -15.49
N ARG A 78 41.12 6.56 -16.36
CA ARG A 78 42.23 7.26 -17.03
C ARG A 78 43.15 7.94 -16.01
N ASP A 79 42.55 8.49 -14.96
CA ASP A 79 43.21 9.13 -13.84
C ASP A 79 42.71 8.48 -12.53
N SER A 80 43.65 7.99 -11.71
CA SER A 80 43.38 7.42 -10.37
C SER A 80 43.28 8.48 -9.28
N GLY A 81 43.45 9.76 -9.64
CA GLY A 81 43.49 10.87 -8.70
C GLY A 81 44.83 11.03 -7.99
N GLY A 82 45.88 10.36 -8.47
CA GLY A 82 47.23 10.39 -7.91
C GLY A 82 47.46 9.40 -6.76
N ARG A 83 46.61 8.36 -6.64
CA ARG A 83 46.75 7.28 -5.64
C ARG A 83 46.77 5.89 -6.28
N GLU A 84 47.25 4.91 -5.52
CA GLU A 84 47.33 3.49 -5.90
C GLU A 84 46.32 2.61 -5.16
N ASP A 85 45.61 3.17 -4.17
CA ASP A 85 44.58 2.51 -3.35
C ASP A 85 43.21 2.47 -4.05
N LEU A 86 43.21 2.22 -5.36
CA LEU A 86 42.02 2.23 -6.20
C LEU A 86 41.19 0.95 -6.01
N VAL A 87 39.92 1.11 -5.70
CA VAL A 87 38.93 0.02 -5.66
C VAL A 87 37.66 0.39 -6.43
N TYR A 88 36.83 -0.61 -6.75
CA TYR A 88 35.61 -0.43 -7.52
C TYR A 88 34.36 -0.85 -6.74
N ASN A 89 33.28 -0.11 -6.95
CA ASN A 89 31.96 -0.39 -6.39
C ASN A 89 30.94 -0.57 -7.52
N ILE A 90 30.02 -1.52 -7.38
CA ILE A 90 29.00 -1.86 -8.37
C ILE A 90 27.62 -1.54 -7.82
N ILE A 91 26.86 -0.76 -8.56
CA ILE A 91 25.48 -0.41 -8.26
C ILE A 91 24.58 -1.10 -9.29
N CYS A 92 23.72 -2.00 -8.83
CA CYS A 92 22.72 -2.67 -9.66
C CYS A 92 21.36 -1.97 -9.54
N LYS A 93 20.75 -1.67 -10.68
CA LYS A 93 19.38 -1.17 -10.80
C LYS A 93 18.57 -2.05 -11.74
N SER A 94 17.38 -2.47 -11.34
CA SER A 94 16.39 -3.14 -12.18
C SER A 94 15.43 -2.11 -12.75
N CYS A 95 15.25 -2.11 -14.06
CA CYS A 95 14.35 -1.25 -14.79
C CYS A 95 13.23 -2.13 -15.37
N GLY A 96 11.99 -1.96 -14.90
CA GLY A 96 10.86 -2.66 -15.49
C GLY A 96 10.66 -2.25 -16.96
N SER A 97 10.03 -3.10 -17.78
CA SER A 97 9.79 -2.87 -19.22
C SER A 97 8.84 -1.69 -19.55
N GLY A 98 8.56 -0.80 -18.59
CA GLY A 98 7.73 0.39 -18.72
C GLY A 98 8.48 1.68 -18.35
N ARG A 99 7.88 2.86 -18.59
CA ARG A 99 8.46 4.19 -18.34
C ARG A 99 8.64 4.57 -16.84
N GLY A 100 8.78 3.58 -15.95
CA GLY A 100 9.05 3.78 -14.53
C GLY A 100 10.53 4.05 -14.25
N ALA A 101 10.84 4.73 -13.15
CA ALA A 101 12.22 4.90 -12.69
C ALA A 101 12.83 3.55 -12.27
N CYS A 102 14.10 3.30 -12.62
CA CYS A 102 14.79 2.08 -12.22
C CYS A 102 14.97 2.02 -10.69
N THR A 103 14.67 0.88 -10.09
CA THR A 103 14.84 0.64 -8.65
C THR A 103 16.15 -0.12 -8.39
N ARG A 104 16.72 -0.02 -7.19
CA ARG A 104 17.86 -0.86 -6.81
C ARG A 104 17.49 -2.34 -6.91
N CYS A 105 18.42 -3.18 -7.34
CA CYS A 105 18.21 -4.62 -7.38
C CYS A 105 17.95 -5.15 -5.97
N GLY A 106 17.03 -6.12 -5.83
CA GLY A 106 16.72 -6.75 -4.55
C GLY A 106 17.78 -7.79 -4.15
N ASP A 107 17.68 -8.27 -2.91
CA ASP A 107 18.67 -9.15 -2.26
C ASP A 107 18.85 -10.53 -2.93
N ASN A 108 17.98 -10.89 -3.87
CA ASN A 108 18.09 -12.13 -4.62
C ASN A 108 19.26 -12.14 -5.61
N VAL A 109 19.74 -10.97 -6.06
CA VAL A 109 20.87 -10.87 -7.00
C VAL A 109 22.18 -11.13 -6.27
N GLN A 110 22.95 -12.11 -6.74
CA GLN A 110 24.21 -12.49 -6.12
C GLN A 110 25.41 -11.88 -6.84
N PHE A 111 26.40 -11.44 -6.07
CA PHE A 111 27.61 -10.79 -6.55
C PHE A 111 28.84 -11.57 -6.08
N ALA A 112 29.68 -12.00 -7.02
CA ALA A 112 30.93 -12.70 -6.76
C ALA A 112 32.07 -12.08 -7.58
N PRO A 113 33.03 -11.35 -6.96
CA PRO A 113 33.15 -11.03 -5.53
C PRO A 113 32.08 -10.05 -5.04
N ARG A 114 32.06 -9.72 -3.74
CA ARG A 114 31.11 -8.73 -3.17
C ARG A 114 31.17 -7.41 -3.95
N GLN A 115 30.01 -6.79 -4.16
CA GLN A 115 29.84 -5.64 -5.06
C GLN A 115 30.57 -4.34 -4.64
N LEU A 116 31.21 -4.28 -3.46
CA LEU A 116 31.91 -3.10 -2.95
C LEU A 116 33.38 -3.47 -2.65
N GLY A 117 34.29 -2.54 -2.90
CA GLY A 117 35.72 -2.69 -2.58
C GLY A 117 36.45 -3.69 -3.48
N LEU A 118 36.01 -3.83 -4.73
CA LEU A 118 36.64 -4.73 -5.70
C LEU A 118 38.02 -4.20 -6.09
N THR A 119 39.04 -5.05 -6.02
CA THR A 119 40.39 -4.72 -6.47
C THR A 119 40.64 -5.15 -7.91
N GLU A 120 39.97 -6.21 -8.36
CA GLU A 120 40.00 -6.67 -9.74
C GLU A 120 38.91 -5.98 -10.58
N PRO A 121 39.19 -5.62 -11.84
CA PRO A 121 38.23 -4.91 -12.69
C PRO A 121 37.23 -5.87 -13.37
N ARG A 122 36.69 -6.81 -12.59
CA ARG A 122 35.72 -7.81 -13.05
C ARG A 122 34.79 -8.28 -11.94
N ILE A 123 33.57 -8.68 -12.28
CA ILE A 123 32.60 -9.26 -11.35
C ILE A 123 31.64 -10.23 -12.05
N TYR A 124 31.34 -11.34 -11.38
CA TYR A 124 30.26 -12.25 -11.75
C TYR A 124 28.99 -11.90 -10.97
N ILE A 125 27.87 -11.84 -11.68
CA ILE A 125 26.56 -11.49 -11.14
C ILE A 125 25.60 -12.60 -11.55
N SER A 126 24.86 -13.18 -10.60
CA SER A 126 23.89 -14.25 -10.88
C SER A 126 22.51 -13.96 -10.29
N ASP A 127 21.56 -14.85 -10.60
CA ASP A 127 20.19 -14.80 -10.11
C ASP A 127 19.43 -13.54 -10.56
N LEU A 128 19.77 -13.05 -11.75
CA LEU A 128 19.03 -12.01 -12.44
C LEU A 128 17.72 -12.59 -12.98
N LEU A 129 16.66 -11.80 -12.93
CA LEU A 129 15.38 -12.17 -13.52
C LEU A 129 15.51 -12.26 -15.04
N ALA A 130 14.86 -13.25 -15.66
CA ALA A 130 14.82 -13.39 -17.11
C ALA A 130 14.04 -12.23 -17.77
N HIS A 131 14.40 -11.90 -19.01
CA HIS A 131 13.78 -10.84 -19.81
C HIS A 131 13.61 -9.49 -19.07
N THR A 132 14.57 -9.14 -18.22
CA THR A 132 14.53 -7.94 -17.39
C THR A 132 15.70 -7.02 -17.74
N GLN A 133 15.43 -5.72 -17.82
CA GLN A 133 16.46 -4.72 -18.09
C GLN A 133 17.14 -4.30 -16.78
N TYR A 134 18.45 -4.41 -16.73
CA TYR A 134 19.30 -3.99 -15.63
C TYR A 134 20.24 -2.88 -16.08
N THR A 135 20.52 -1.95 -15.17
CA THR A 135 21.58 -0.95 -15.31
C THR A 135 22.62 -1.21 -14.22
N PHE A 136 23.87 -1.37 -14.62
CA PHE A 136 25.00 -1.51 -13.71
C PHE A 136 25.88 -0.27 -13.79
N GLU A 137 26.12 0.39 -12.66
CA GLU A 137 27.04 1.52 -12.56
C GLU A 137 28.30 1.06 -11.81
N ILE A 138 29.45 1.20 -12.46
CA ILE A 138 30.77 0.85 -11.94
C ILE A 138 31.44 2.14 -11.50
N GLN A 139 31.59 2.32 -10.20
CA GLN A 139 32.27 3.46 -9.58
C GLN A 139 33.73 3.10 -9.33
N ALA A 140 34.63 4.04 -9.64
CA ALA A 140 36.00 4.00 -9.15
C ALA A 140 36.11 4.86 -7.88
N VAL A 141 36.74 4.34 -6.83
CA VAL A 141 36.95 5.05 -5.57
C VAL A 141 38.38 4.83 -5.05
N ASN A 142 38.90 5.80 -4.31
CA ASN A 142 40.22 5.79 -3.68
C ASN A 142 40.13 6.37 -2.26
N GLY A 143 41.23 6.41 -1.50
CA GLY A 143 41.23 6.82 -0.09
C GLY A 143 40.77 8.26 0.20
N VAL A 144 40.62 9.11 -0.82
CA VAL A 144 40.11 10.48 -0.67
C VAL A 144 38.69 10.68 -1.20
N THR A 145 38.05 9.62 -1.69
CA THR A 145 36.73 9.71 -2.32
C THR A 145 35.65 10.17 -1.33
N ASP A 146 35.68 9.68 -0.09
CA ASP A 146 34.69 10.06 0.94
C ASP A 146 34.90 11.48 1.49
N GLN A 147 36.06 12.10 1.22
CA GLN A 147 36.39 13.48 1.59
C GLN A 147 35.84 14.50 0.57
N SER A 148 35.44 14.02 -0.62
CA SER A 148 34.90 14.86 -1.68
C SER A 148 33.39 15.09 -1.47
N PRO A 149 32.88 16.33 -1.63
CA PRO A 149 31.45 16.61 -1.60
C PRO A 149 30.72 16.14 -2.87
N PHE A 150 31.46 15.71 -3.90
CA PHE A 150 30.92 15.20 -5.16
C PHE A 150 30.85 13.68 -5.16
N SER A 151 29.78 13.13 -5.72
CA SER A 151 29.61 11.69 -5.88
C SER A 151 30.72 11.06 -6.73
N PRO A 152 31.10 9.79 -6.47
CA PRO A 152 32.08 9.09 -7.28
C PRO A 152 31.68 9.03 -8.75
N GLN A 153 32.66 9.21 -9.62
CA GLN A 153 32.46 9.08 -11.07
C GLN A 153 32.23 7.60 -11.41
N PHE A 154 31.32 7.35 -12.37
CA PHE A 154 30.95 5.99 -12.75
C PHE A 154 30.82 5.80 -14.26
N ALA A 155 30.99 4.55 -14.69
CA ALA A 155 30.60 4.08 -16.01
C ALA A 155 29.33 3.23 -15.89
N SER A 156 28.36 3.40 -16.78
CA SER A 156 27.10 2.65 -16.74
C SER A 156 26.95 1.73 -17.96
N VAL A 157 26.40 0.54 -17.76
CA VAL A 157 26.01 -0.39 -18.83
C VAL A 157 24.57 -0.86 -18.64
N ASN A 158 23.79 -0.87 -19.72
CA ASN A 158 22.41 -1.33 -19.75
C ASN A 158 22.35 -2.72 -20.38
N ILE A 159 21.75 -3.67 -19.69
CA ILE A 159 21.78 -5.09 -20.03
C ILE A 159 20.38 -5.65 -19.93
N THR A 160 19.92 -6.35 -20.95
CA THR A 160 18.67 -7.11 -20.89
C THR A 160 19.00 -8.59 -20.85
N THR A 161 18.54 -9.27 -19.81
CA THR A 161 18.72 -10.72 -19.67
C THR A 161 17.92 -11.49 -20.73
N ASN A 162 18.34 -12.72 -21.01
CA ASN A 162 17.68 -13.56 -22.01
C ASN A 162 16.27 -13.98 -21.55
N GLN A 163 15.43 -14.38 -22.51
CA GLN A 163 14.14 -14.99 -22.18
C GLN A 163 14.35 -16.41 -21.65
N ALA A 164 13.49 -16.85 -20.73
CA ALA A 164 13.45 -18.20 -20.20
C ALA A 164 12.03 -18.78 -20.32
N ALA A 165 11.88 -20.07 -20.01
CA ALA A 165 10.57 -20.71 -19.98
C ALA A 165 9.67 -20.03 -18.92
N PRO A 166 8.37 -19.79 -19.19
CA PRO A 166 7.47 -19.19 -18.22
C PRO A 166 7.25 -20.04 -16.97
N SER A 167 6.81 -19.42 -15.88
CA SER A 167 6.27 -20.14 -14.74
C SER A 167 4.98 -20.90 -15.09
N ALA A 168 4.53 -21.78 -14.21
CA ALA A 168 3.23 -22.42 -14.36
C ALA A 168 2.11 -21.36 -14.24
N VAL A 169 1.03 -21.56 -14.98
CA VAL A 169 -0.20 -20.76 -14.84
C VAL A 169 -0.87 -21.15 -13.52
N SER A 170 -1.22 -20.15 -12.71
CA SER A 170 -1.72 -20.35 -11.36
C SER A 170 -3.18 -20.77 -11.31
N ILE A 171 -4.06 -20.14 -12.12
CA ILE A 171 -5.51 -20.37 -12.06
C ILE A 171 -6.13 -20.38 -13.47
N MET A 172 -7.11 -21.27 -13.68
CA MET A 172 -7.95 -21.35 -14.88
C MET A 172 -9.42 -21.32 -14.46
N HIS A 173 -10.22 -20.59 -15.23
CA HIS A 173 -11.64 -20.34 -15.00
C HIS A 173 -12.48 -20.84 -16.17
N GLN A 174 -13.67 -21.36 -15.88
CA GLN A 174 -14.67 -21.67 -16.90
C GLN A 174 -15.49 -20.42 -17.21
N VAL A 175 -15.39 -19.93 -18.45
CA VAL A 175 -16.15 -18.79 -18.97
C VAL A 175 -17.56 -19.21 -19.35
N SER A 176 -17.68 -20.34 -20.05
CA SER A 176 -18.96 -20.91 -20.47
C SER A 176 -18.83 -22.42 -20.66
N ARG A 177 -19.98 -23.11 -20.64
CA ARG A 177 -20.09 -24.53 -20.98
C ARG A 177 -21.37 -24.79 -21.76
N THR A 178 -21.31 -25.72 -22.70
CA THR A 178 -22.46 -26.30 -23.40
C THR A 178 -22.51 -27.81 -23.12
N VAL A 179 -23.40 -28.53 -23.80
CA VAL A 179 -23.46 -30.00 -23.75
C VAL A 179 -22.21 -30.65 -24.33
N ASP A 180 -21.50 -29.97 -25.23
CA ASP A 180 -20.41 -30.52 -26.04
C ASP A 180 -19.14 -29.66 -26.04
N SER A 181 -19.11 -28.57 -25.27
CA SER A 181 -17.97 -27.66 -25.24
C SER A 181 -17.78 -26.99 -23.88
N ILE A 182 -16.54 -26.61 -23.59
CA ILE A 182 -16.16 -25.83 -22.42
C ILE A 182 -15.22 -24.72 -22.89
N THR A 183 -15.54 -23.47 -22.56
CA THR A 183 -14.66 -22.33 -22.78
C THR A 183 -13.92 -22.00 -21.49
N LEU A 184 -12.59 -22.04 -21.56
CA LEU A 184 -11.69 -21.83 -20.45
C LEU A 184 -10.86 -20.56 -20.69
N SER A 185 -10.60 -19.82 -19.61
CA SER A 185 -9.72 -18.64 -19.60
C SER A 185 -8.80 -18.70 -18.40
N TRP A 186 -7.57 -18.22 -18.52
CA TRP A 186 -6.57 -18.25 -17.45
C TRP A 186 -5.77 -16.95 -17.39
N SER A 187 -5.11 -16.72 -16.25
CA SER A 187 -4.17 -15.60 -16.11
C SER A 187 -2.86 -15.88 -16.84
N GLN A 188 -2.11 -14.83 -17.19
CA GLN A 188 -0.73 -15.02 -17.61
C GLN A 188 0.11 -15.60 -16.45
N PRO A 189 1.18 -16.35 -16.71
CA PRO A 189 2.08 -16.82 -15.66
C PRO A 189 2.63 -15.66 -14.82
N ASP A 190 2.71 -15.84 -13.50
CA ASP A 190 3.21 -14.81 -12.57
C ASP A 190 4.63 -14.34 -12.94
N GLN A 191 5.43 -15.24 -13.51
CA GLN A 191 6.73 -14.93 -14.11
C GLN A 191 6.70 -15.32 -15.59
N PRO A 192 6.36 -14.38 -16.49
CA PRO A 192 6.32 -14.64 -17.93
C PRO A 192 7.69 -15.04 -18.51
N ASN A 193 8.77 -14.54 -17.90
CA ASN A 193 10.16 -14.78 -18.29
C ASN A 193 10.48 -14.47 -19.76
N GLY A 194 9.64 -13.67 -20.42
CA GLY A 194 9.72 -13.42 -21.85
C GLY A 194 8.38 -13.01 -22.45
N VAL A 195 8.36 -12.90 -23.77
CA VAL A 195 7.12 -12.68 -24.52
C VAL A 195 6.42 -14.02 -24.69
N ILE A 196 5.20 -14.13 -24.17
CA ILE A 196 4.38 -15.34 -24.32
C ILE A 196 3.89 -15.42 -25.76
N LEU A 197 4.23 -16.53 -26.44
CA LEU A 197 3.90 -16.77 -27.84
C LEU A 197 2.56 -17.46 -28.00
N ASP A 198 2.34 -18.51 -27.21
CA ASP A 198 1.09 -19.26 -27.13
C ASP A 198 0.99 -20.04 -25.81
N TYR A 199 -0.17 -20.65 -25.62
CA TYR A 199 -0.48 -21.58 -24.56
C TYR A 199 -0.82 -22.93 -25.15
N GLU A 200 -0.48 -23.98 -24.42
CA GLU A 200 -0.89 -25.36 -24.72
C GLU A 200 -1.73 -25.89 -23.57
N LEU A 201 -2.96 -26.25 -23.88
CA LEU A 201 -3.93 -26.84 -22.99
C LEU A 201 -3.97 -28.35 -23.25
N GLN A 202 -3.79 -29.13 -22.21
CA GLN A 202 -3.92 -30.59 -22.20
C GLN A 202 -5.19 -30.96 -21.44
N TYR A 203 -5.99 -31.88 -21.98
CA TYR A 203 -7.20 -32.35 -21.32
C TYR A 203 -7.53 -33.82 -21.58
N TYR A 204 -8.23 -34.44 -20.63
CA TYR A 204 -8.68 -35.83 -20.70
C TYR A 204 -9.90 -36.06 -19.79
N GLU A 205 -10.67 -37.11 -20.06
CA GLU A 205 -11.79 -37.49 -19.17
C GLU A 205 -11.26 -37.93 -17.82
N LYS A 206 -11.90 -37.52 -16.72
CA LYS A 206 -11.44 -37.80 -15.34
C LYS A 206 -11.25 -39.30 -15.06
N ASP A 207 -12.06 -40.14 -15.69
CA ASP A 207 -12.03 -41.60 -15.53
C ASP A 207 -10.97 -42.28 -16.43
N LEU A 208 -10.31 -41.53 -17.31
CA LEU A 208 -9.23 -42.00 -18.16
C LEU A 208 -7.87 -41.59 -17.59
N SER A 209 -6.83 -42.34 -17.99
CA SER A 209 -5.44 -41.98 -17.71
C SER A 209 -5.00 -40.74 -18.48
N GLU A 210 -4.04 -39.99 -17.91
CA GLU A 210 -3.35 -38.86 -18.53
C GLU A 210 -2.68 -39.22 -19.87
N LEU A 211 -2.40 -40.51 -20.09
CA LEU A 211 -1.92 -41.05 -21.36
C LEU A 211 -2.92 -40.88 -22.53
N ASN A 212 -4.22 -40.73 -22.25
CA ASN A 212 -5.27 -40.48 -23.24
C ASN A 212 -5.58 -38.98 -23.39
N SER A 213 -4.60 -38.12 -23.12
CA SER A 213 -4.79 -36.68 -23.18
C SER A 213 -4.74 -36.13 -24.60
N THR A 214 -5.63 -35.17 -24.83
CA THR A 214 -5.68 -34.36 -26.05
C THR A 214 -5.06 -33.00 -25.76
N THR A 215 -4.36 -32.42 -26.72
CA THR A 215 -3.74 -31.10 -26.58
C THR A 215 -4.32 -30.12 -27.59
N VAL A 216 -4.51 -28.87 -27.16
CA VAL A 216 -5.00 -27.75 -27.97
C VAL A 216 -4.11 -26.54 -27.69
N LYS A 217 -3.70 -25.85 -28.75
CA LYS A 217 -2.92 -24.61 -28.64
C LYS A 217 -3.82 -23.40 -28.79
N SER A 218 -3.54 -22.35 -28.01
CA SER A 218 -4.22 -21.07 -28.13
C SER A 218 -3.19 -19.93 -28.09
N PRO A 219 -3.24 -18.97 -29.04
CA PRO A 219 -2.38 -17.78 -29.01
C PRO A 219 -2.77 -16.81 -27.89
N THR A 220 -3.97 -16.96 -27.33
CA THR A 220 -4.52 -16.11 -26.27
C THR A 220 -4.72 -16.90 -24.99
N ASN A 221 -4.97 -16.20 -23.89
CA ASN A 221 -5.23 -16.79 -22.57
C ASN A 221 -6.66 -17.37 -22.42
N THR A 222 -7.31 -17.72 -23.53
CA THR A 222 -8.68 -18.25 -23.58
C THR A 222 -8.78 -19.25 -24.71
N VAL A 223 -9.54 -20.34 -24.52
CA VAL A 223 -9.79 -21.35 -25.54
C VAL A 223 -11.16 -22.02 -25.34
N ALA A 224 -11.85 -22.29 -26.44
CA ALA A 224 -13.07 -23.10 -26.45
C ALA A 224 -12.72 -24.52 -26.89
N VAL A 225 -12.87 -25.49 -25.99
CA VAL A 225 -12.67 -26.91 -26.27
C VAL A 225 -14.01 -27.51 -26.67
N GLN A 226 -14.09 -28.06 -27.88
CA GLN A 226 -15.32 -28.61 -28.48
C GLN A 226 -15.27 -30.14 -28.55
N ASN A 227 -16.39 -30.75 -28.96
CA ASN A 227 -16.56 -32.20 -29.12
C ASN A 227 -16.36 -32.99 -27.81
N LEU A 228 -16.78 -32.42 -26.69
CA LEU A 228 -16.80 -33.05 -25.39
C LEU A 228 -18.09 -33.86 -25.20
N LYS A 229 -18.06 -34.88 -24.34
CA LYS A 229 -19.23 -35.70 -24.02
C LYS A 229 -20.11 -34.99 -23.00
N ALA A 230 -21.42 -34.94 -23.25
CA ALA A 230 -22.39 -34.35 -22.32
C ALA A 230 -22.32 -34.95 -20.91
N GLY A 231 -22.49 -34.09 -19.90
CA GLY A 231 -22.42 -34.45 -18.48
C GLY A 231 -21.06 -35.00 -17.97
N THR A 232 -20.00 -35.01 -18.77
CA THR A 232 -18.73 -35.66 -18.42
C THR A 232 -17.76 -34.68 -17.75
N ILE A 233 -16.99 -35.16 -16.75
CA ILE A 233 -15.95 -34.36 -16.07
C ILE A 233 -14.62 -34.55 -16.78
N TYR A 234 -14.01 -33.44 -17.19
CA TYR A 234 -12.71 -33.39 -17.83
C TYR A 234 -11.68 -32.76 -16.89
N VAL A 235 -10.45 -33.29 -16.95
CA VAL A 235 -9.27 -32.73 -16.30
C VAL A 235 -8.55 -31.86 -17.33
N PHE A 236 -8.14 -30.66 -16.92
CA PHE A 236 -7.45 -29.71 -17.77
C PHE A 236 -6.17 -29.20 -17.09
N GLN A 237 -5.13 -29.02 -17.89
CA GLN A 237 -3.85 -28.42 -17.50
C GLN A 237 -3.35 -27.51 -18.61
N VAL A 238 -2.80 -26.34 -18.27
CA VAL A 238 -2.31 -25.37 -19.25
C VAL A 238 -0.86 -25.00 -18.97
N ARG A 239 -0.06 -24.81 -20.02
CA ARG A 239 1.30 -24.26 -19.94
C ARG A 239 1.49 -23.17 -20.98
N ALA A 240 2.34 -22.20 -20.68
CA ALA A 240 2.69 -21.11 -21.58
C ALA A 240 4.04 -21.36 -22.26
N ARG A 241 4.29 -20.70 -23.39
CA ARG A 241 5.54 -20.81 -24.14
C ARG A 241 6.16 -19.47 -24.47
N THR A 242 7.48 -19.36 -24.32
CA THR A 242 8.32 -18.29 -24.88
C THR A 242 9.23 -18.83 -25.97
N VAL A 243 10.10 -18.00 -26.54
CA VAL A 243 11.15 -18.44 -27.47
C VAL A 243 12.13 -19.45 -26.84
N ALA A 244 12.27 -19.43 -25.51
CA ALA A 244 13.12 -20.36 -24.77
C ALA A 244 12.47 -21.73 -24.54
N GLY A 245 11.16 -21.86 -24.79
CA GLY A 245 10.42 -23.12 -24.69
C GLY A 245 9.18 -23.05 -23.80
N TYR A 246 8.62 -24.23 -23.51
CA TYR A 246 7.42 -24.37 -22.68
C TYR A 246 7.76 -24.32 -21.20
N GLY A 247 6.92 -23.62 -20.44
CA GLY A 247 6.88 -23.69 -18.98
C GLY A 247 6.30 -25.02 -18.48
N ARG A 248 6.21 -25.14 -17.16
CA ARG A 248 5.53 -26.29 -16.52
C ARG A 248 4.02 -26.17 -16.71
N TYR A 249 3.34 -27.31 -16.76
CA TYR A 249 1.87 -27.35 -16.69
C TYR A 249 1.37 -26.81 -15.35
N SER A 250 0.20 -26.18 -15.40
CA SER A 250 -0.58 -25.85 -14.21
C SER A 250 -0.93 -27.10 -13.39
N GLY A 251 -1.48 -26.86 -12.20
CA GLY A 251 -2.21 -27.90 -11.47
C GLY A 251 -3.33 -28.52 -12.32
N LYS A 252 -3.88 -29.65 -11.86
CA LYS A 252 -5.03 -30.32 -12.50
C LYS A 252 -6.33 -29.62 -12.09
N MET A 253 -7.05 -29.07 -13.06
CA MET A 253 -8.37 -28.45 -12.86
C MET A 253 -9.47 -29.33 -13.43
N TYR A 254 -10.65 -29.32 -12.81
CA TYR A 254 -11.78 -30.18 -13.18
C TYR A 254 -12.97 -29.34 -13.62
N PHE A 255 -13.48 -29.60 -14.83
CA PHE A 255 -14.66 -28.92 -15.37
C PHE A 255 -15.62 -29.93 -15.99
N GLN A 256 -16.92 -29.65 -15.93
CA GLN A 256 -17.98 -30.54 -16.38
C GLN A 256 -18.85 -29.86 -17.43
N THR A 257 -19.06 -30.51 -18.58
CA THR A 257 -20.03 -30.11 -19.61
C THR A 257 -21.46 -30.17 -19.09
N MET A 258 -22.39 -29.42 -19.68
CA MET A 258 -23.81 -29.49 -19.33
C MET A 258 -24.39 -30.88 -19.63
N THR A 259 -25.40 -31.27 -18.87
CA THR A 259 -26.27 -32.40 -19.21
C THR A 259 -27.33 -31.98 -20.23
N GLU A 260 -27.85 -32.95 -20.98
CA GLU A 260 -28.90 -32.70 -21.97
C GLU A 260 -30.18 -32.10 -21.33
N ALA A 261 -30.47 -32.47 -20.09
CA ALA A 261 -31.62 -31.95 -19.33
C ALA A 261 -31.44 -30.48 -18.91
N GLU A 262 -30.23 -30.07 -18.49
CA GLU A 262 -29.92 -28.68 -18.16
C GLU A 262 -30.01 -27.79 -19.40
N TYR A 263 -29.61 -28.30 -20.57
CA TYR A 263 -29.67 -27.55 -21.83
C TYR A 263 -31.12 -27.23 -22.23
N GLN A 264 -32.02 -28.22 -22.20
CA GLN A 264 -33.45 -28.03 -22.50
C GLN A 264 -34.10 -26.97 -21.60
N THR A 265 -33.77 -27.00 -20.31
CA THR A 265 -34.27 -26.02 -19.33
C THR A 265 -33.76 -24.61 -19.63
N SER A 266 -32.48 -24.47 -20.00
CA SER A 266 -31.87 -23.18 -20.34
C SER A 266 -32.44 -22.53 -21.61
N VAL A 267 -32.89 -23.34 -22.58
CA VAL A 267 -33.54 -22.86 -23.81
C VAL A 267 -34.98 -22.40 -23.49
N GLN A 268 -35.68 -23.14 -22.63
CA GLN A 268 -37.06 -22.84 -22.27
C GLN A 268 -37.21 -21.54 -21.45
N GLU A 269 -36.22 -21.19 -20.63
CA GLU A 269 -36.18 -19.90 -19.91
C GLU A 269 -35.90 -18.67 -20.80
N LYS A 270 -35.27 -18.85 -21.96
CA LYS A 270 -34.95 -17.74 -22.89
C LYS A 270 -36.06 -17.42 -23.89
N LEU A 271 -37.01 -18.35 -24.13
CA LEU A 271 -38.14 -18.16 -25.05
C LEU A 271 -39.07 -16.98 -24.69
N PRO A 272 -39.45 -16.75 -23.41
CA PRO A 272 -40.34 -15.63 -23.03
C PRO A 272 -39.74 -14.25 -23.31
N LEU A 273 -38.41 -14.12 -23.23
CA LEU A 273 -37.69 -12.87 -23.46
C LEU A 273 -37.76 -12.42 -24.93
N ILE A 274 -37.72 -13.39 -25.86
CA ILE A 274 -37.77 -13.13 -27.30
C ILE A 274 -39.19 -12.74 -27.72
N ILE A 275 -40.21 -13.43 -27.21
CA ILE A 275 -41.62 -13.17 -27.54
C ILE A 275 -42.07 -11.81 -26.98
N GLY A 276 -41.64 -11.44 -25.76
CA GLY A 276 -41.97 -10.16 -25.14
C GLY A 276 -41.48 -8.92 -25.92
N SER A 277 -40.33 -9.03 -26.59
CA SER A 277 -39.74 -7.92 -27.36
C SER A 277 -40.56 -7.55 -28.61
N SER A 278 -41.23 -8.53 -29.22
CA SER A 278 -42.07 -8.32 -30.41
C SER A 278 -43.43 -7.66 -30.08
N ALA A 279 -44.01 -7.98 -28.92
CA ALA A 279 -45.29 -7.42 -28.48
C ALA A 279 -45.16 -5.95 -28.05
N ALA A 280 -44.05 -5.57 -27.39
CA ALA A 280 -43.81 -4.18 -26.96
C ALA A 280 -43.66 -3.21 -28.14
N GLY A 281 -43.03 -3.64 -29.24
CA GLY A 281 -42.89 -2.83 -30.46
C GLY A 281 -44.24 -2.54 -31.15
N LEU A 282 -45.17 -3.50 -31.10
CA LEU A 282 -46.51 -3.32 -31.67
C LEU A 282 -47.35 -2.32 -30.86
N VAL A 283 -47.26 -2.38 -29.53
CA VAL A 283 -47.96 -1.43 -28.63
C VAL A 283 -47.43 0.00 -28.81
N PHE A 284 -46.12 0.16 -28.98
CA PHE A 284 -45.49 1.47 -29.22
C PHE A 284 -45.94 2.09 -30.56
N LEU A 285 -46.03 1.30 -31.63
CA LEU A 285 -46.52 1.76 -32.93
C LEU A 285 -47.97 2.25 -32.87
N ILE A 286 -48.83 1.53 -32.13
CA ILE A 286 -50.23 1.94 -31.94
C ILE A 286 -50.32 3.27 -31.18
N ALA A 287 -49.51 3.45 -30.13
CA ALA A 287 -49.47 4.69 -29.35
C ALA A 287 -49.04 5.91 -30.19
N VAL A 288 -48.04 5.74 -31.07
CA VAL A 288 -47.56 6.80 -31.97
C VAL A 288 -48.65 7.24 -32.97
N VAL A 289 -49.41 6.29 -33.51
CA VAL A 289 -50.52 6.60 -34.45
C VAL A 289 -51.62 7.39 -33.74
N VAL A 290 -51.97 7.03 -32.50
CA VAL A 290 -52.98 7.77 -31.70
C VAL A 290 -52.53 9.21 -31.43
N ILE A 291 -51.26 9.41 -31.07
CA ILE A 291 -50.70 10.76 -30.80
C ILE A 291 -50.75 11.63 -32.08
N ILE A 292 -50.42 11.07 -33.24
CA ILE A 292 -50.50 11.79 -34.52
C ILE A 292 -51.93 12.22 -34.85
N ILE A 293 -52.92 11.37 -34.58
CA ILE A 293 -54.35 11.69 -34.78
C ILE A 293 -54.81 12.81 -33.83
N VAL A 294 -54.37 12.78 -32.56
CA VAL A 294 -54.73 13.80 -31.56
C VAL A 294 -54.06 15.14 -31.85
N CYS A 295 -52.80 15.13 -32.30
CA CYS A 295 -52.06 16.35 -32.67
C CYS A 295 -52.60 17.00 -33.96
N ASN A 296 -53.10 16.21 -34.92
CA ASN A 296 -53.67 16.75 -36.17
C ASN A 296 -55.09 17.29 -36.02
N ARG A 297 -55.86 16.91 -34.98
CA ARG A 297 -57.20 17.46 -34.71
C ARG A 297 -57.21 18.74 -33.86
N ARG A 298 -56.06 19.17 -33.33
CA ARG A 298 -55.96 20.33 -32.42
C ARG A 298 -55.32 21.60 -33.03
N ARG A 299 -55.19 21.67 -34.35
CA ARG A 299 -54.53 22.80 -35.05
C ARG A 299 -55.46 23.90 -35.59
N GLY A 300 -56.69 24.00 -35.08
CA GLY A 300 -57.61 25.07 -35.48
C GLY A 300 -58.54 25.50 -34.37
N PHE A 301 -58.08 26.35 -33.46
CA PHE A 301 -58.87 27.43 -32.86
C PHE A 301 -57.96 28.38 -32.06
N GLU A 302 -58.09 29.68 -32.33
CA GLU A 302 -57.33 30.78 -31.73
C GLU A 302 -57.81 31.20 -30.33
N ARG A 303 -56.85 31.75 -29.56
CA ARG A 303 -56.90 32.90 -28.62
C ARG A 303 -58.28 33.47 -28.16
N ALA A 304 -58.46 33.62 -26.85
CA ALA A 304 -58.64 34.91 -26.13
C ALA A 304 -59.12 34.73 -24.65
N ASP A 305 -58.39 35.36 -23.73
CA ASP A 305 -58.72 36.08 -22.48
C ASP A 305 -59.69 35.62 -21.36
N SER A 306 -59.16 35.88 -20.14
CA SER A 306 -59.74 36.46 -18.90
C SER A 306 -60.38 35.62 -17.77
N GLU A 307 -59.78 35.84 -16.58
CA GLU A 307 -60.36 36.14 -15.25
C GLU A 307 -61.07 35.10 -14.34
N TYR A 308 -60.36 34.84 -13.22
CA TYR A 308 -60.74 35.16 -11.82
C TYR A 308 -61.43 34.12 -10.90
N THR A 309 -61.07 34.25 -9.61
CA THR A 309 -61.46 33.58 -8.34
C THR A 309 -60.87 32.21 -8.02
N ASP A 310 -60.55 31.83 -6.79
CA ASP A 310 -60.29 32.48 -5.48
C ASP A 310 -59.89 31.32 -4.52
N LYS A 311 -59.14 31.65 -3.46
CA LYS A 311 -58.85 30.85 -2.23
C LYS A 311 -57.98 29.57 -2.32
N LEU A 312 -56.82 29.60 -1.65
CA LEU A 312 -56.72 29.00 -0.30
C LEU A 312 -55.42 29.46 0.43
N GLN A 313 -55.62 29.99 1.63
CA GLN A 313 -54.60 30.41 2.60
C GLN A 313 -53.96 29.22 3.32
N HIS A 314 -52.69 29.41 3.73
CA HIS A 314 -52.05 29.12 5.03
C HIS A 314 -52.26 27.78 5.78
N TYR A 315 -51.23 27.52 6.62
CA TYR A 315 -51.04 26.51 7.68
C TYR A 315 -50.27 25.26 7.22
N THR A 316 -49.02 25.06 7.66
CA THR A 316 -48.56 24.68 9.02
C THR A 316 -48.98 23.25 9.39
N SER A 317 -47.96 22.45 9.72
CA SER A 317 -47.93 21.31 10.65
C SER A 317 -49.23 20.59 11.02
N GLY A 318 -49.23 19.26 10.84
CA GLY A 318 -50.11 18.32 11.54
C GLY A 318 -50.13 16.98 10.79
N HIS A 319 -49.43 15.93 11.24
CA HIS A 319 -49.99 14.92 12.14
C HIS A 319 -51.47 14.60 11.85
N SER A 320 -51.73 13.41 11.31
CA SER A 320 -52.87 12.61 11.78
C SER A 320 -52.63 11.12 11.57
N THR A 321 -52.79 10.43 12.69
CA THR A 321 -53.06 9.02 12.92
C THR A 321 -54.18 8.46 12.04
N TYR A 322 -54.08 7.17 11.68
CA TYR A 322 -55.25 6.30 11.53
C TYR A 322 -54.99 4.91 12.15
N ARG A 323 -55.97 4.49 12.96
CA ARG A 323 -56.14 3.16 13.57
C ARG A 323 -56.62 2.16 12.52
N GLY A 324 -56.05 0.95 12.54
CA GLY A 324 -56.65 -0.30 12.08
C GLY A 324 -56.10 -1.47 12.92
N PRO A 325 -56.88 -2.53 13.22
CA PRO A 325 -56.43 -3.68 14.00
C PRO A 325 -55.59 -4.68 13.15
N PRO A 326 -54.79 -5.56 13.77
CA PRO A 326 -53.63 -6.19 13.13
C PRO A 326 -53.95 -7.51 12.42
N PRO A 327 -53.01 -8.01 11.61
CA PRO A 327 -52.62 -9.40 11.73
C PRO A 327 -51.12 -9.61 11.96
N ALA A 328 -50.86 -10.36 13.02
CA ALA A 328 -49.85 -11.42 13.20
C ALA A 328 -48.36 -11.19 12.84
N LEU A 329 -47.57 -11.29 13.92
CA LEU A 329 -46.20 -11.79 14.05
C LEU A 329 -45.04 -10.98 13.42
N GLY A 330 -44.47 -10.13 14.29
CA GLY A 330 -43.07 -10.30 14.70
C GLY A 330 -42.05 -9.43 13.98
N VAL A 331 -41.77 -8.23 14.49
CA VAL A 331 -40.48 -7.82 15.11
C VAL A 331 -40.75 -6.53 15.90
N ARG A 332 -40.23 -6.46 17.14
CA ARG A 332 -40.35 -5.30 18.03
C ARG A 332 -39.63 -4.08 17.44
N SER A 333 -40.38 -3.08 16.98
CA SER A 333 -39.88 -1.75 16.62
C SER A 333 -39.45 -0.99 17.87
N LEU A 334 -38.17 -0.61 17.95
CA LEU A 334 -37.64 0.34 18.93
C LEU A 334 -38.16 1.74 18.58
N PHE A 335 -38.71 2.43 19.58
CA PHE A 335 -39.12 3.83 19.49
C PHE A 335 -37.91 4.73 19.13
N VAL A 336 -37.93 5.32 17.93
CA VAL A 336 -36.99 6.38 17.51
C VAL A 336 -37.75 7.70 17.44
N THR A 337 -37.20 8.75 18.06
CA THR A 337 -37.73 10.12 18.02
C THR A 337 -37.69 10.72 16.60
N PRO A 338 -38.67 11.54 16.19
CA PRO A 338 -38.70 12.12 14.84
C PRO A 338 -37.50 13.06 14.64
N GLY A 339 -36.62 12.74 13.68
CA GLY A 339 -35.49 13.59 13.26
C GLY A 339 -34.09 12.98 13.46
N MET A 340 -33.97 11.82 14.11
CA MET A 340 -32.68 11.11 14.22
C MET A 340 -32.54 10.11 13.05
N LYS A 341 -31.68 10.42 12.08
CA LYS A 341 -31.27 9.42 11.07
C LYS A 341 -30.37 8.41 11.76
N ILE A 342 -30.75 7.15 11.76
CA ILE A 342 -29.97 6.03 12.31
C ILE A 342 -29.61 5.13 11.13
N TYR A 343 -28.39 4.59 11.12
CA TYR A 343 -28.00 3.57 10.15
C TYR A 343 -28.93 2.35 10.24
N ILE A 344 -29.43 1.91 9.09
CA ILE A 344 -30.20 0.69 8.93
C ILE A 344 -29.32 -0.34 8.25
N ASP A 345 -29.14 -1.48 8.89
CA ASP A 345 -28.34 -2.56 8.33
C ASP A 345 -29.04 -3.14 7.09
N PRO A 346 -28.43 -3.11 5.88
CA PRO A 346 -29.03 -3.66 4.66
C PRO A 346 -29.36 -5.16 4.75
N PHE A 347 -28.76 -5.92 5.67
CA PHE A 347 -29.11 -7.31 5.92
C PHE A 347 -30.44 -7.49 6.65
N THR A 348 -31.09 -6.40 7.11
CA THR A 348 -32.48 -6.45 7.58
C THR A 348 -33.49 -6.61 6.45
N TYR A 349 -33.04 -6.43 5.19
CA TYR A 349 -33.84 -6.67 3.99
C TYR A 349 -33.61 -8.08 3.47
N GLU A 350 -34.67 -8.76 3.05
CA GLU A 350 -34.57 -10.09 2.42
C GLU A 350 -33.97 -10.02 1.00
N ASP A 351 -34.22 -8.91 0.29
CA ASP A 351 -33.69 -8.64 -1.06
C ASP A 351 -32.76 -7.40 -1.02
N PRO A 352 -31.45 -7.53 -1.27
CA PRO A 352 -30.55 -6.37 -1.29
C PRO A 352 -30.86 -5.37 -2.42
N ASN A 353 -31.61 -5.76 -3.46
CA ASN A 353 -32.09 -4.77 -4.42
C ASN A 353 -33.11 -3.81 -3.79
N GLU A 354 -33.81 -4.21 -2.72
CA GLU A 354 -34.70 -3.33 -1.96
C GLU A 354 -33.91 -2.30 -1.18
N ALA A 355 -32.87 -2.73 -0.44
CA ALA A 355 -31.97 -1.83 0.26
C ALA A 355 -31.28 -0.83 -0.70
N VAL A 356 -30.81 -1.31 -1.87
CA VAL A 356 -30.24 -0.45 -2.91
C VAL A 356 -31.27 0.55 -3.42
N ARG A 357 -32.52 0.14 -3.69
CA ARG A 357 -33.59 1.04 -4.16
C ARG A 357 -33.94 2.12 -3.13
N GLU A 358 -33.80 1.82 -1.84
CA GLU A 358 -34.10 2.75 -0.76
C GLU A 358 -32.96 3.76 -0.53
N PHE A 359 -31.70 3.29 -0.56
CA PHE A 359 -30.56 4.11 -0.14
C PHE A 359 -29.67 4.61 -1.27
N ALA A 360 -29.74 4.02 -2.46
CA ALA A 360 -28.89 4.38 -3.60
C ALA A 360 -29.72 4.89 -4.79
N LYS A 361 -29.13 5.83 -5.53
CA LYS A 361 -29.73 6.37 -6.74
C LYS A 361 -29.38 5.49 -7.95
N GLU A 362 -30.39 4.95 -8.63
CA GLU A 362 -30.20 4.29 -9.93
C GLU A 362 -29.81 5.32 -11.00
N ILE A 363 -28.72 5.05 -11.72
CA ILE A 363 -28.17 5.87 -12.80
C ILE A 363 -28.36 5.13 -14.13
N ASP A 364 -28.78 5.87 -15.15
CA ASP A 364 -28.85 5.33 -16.51
C ASP A 364 -27.44 5.16 -17.09
N ILE A 365 -27.17 4.01 -17.72
CA ILE A 365 -25.86 3.68 -18.30
C ILE A 365 -25.36 4.75 -19.28
N SER A 366 -26.26 5.42 -20.01
CA SER A 366 -25.89 6.48 -20.97
C SER A 366 -25.31 7.73 -20.31
N CYS A 367 -25.50 7.90 -19.00
CA CYS A 367 -24.93 9.00 -18.22
C CYS A 367 -23.47 8.72 -17.81
N VAL A 368 -22.96 7.51 -18.01
CA VAL A 368 -21.67 7.05 -17.49
C VAL A 368 -20.70 6.80 -18.64
N LYS A 369 -19.51 7.39 -18.55
CA LYS A 369 -18.41 7.15 -19.49
C LYS A 369 -17.19 6.61 -18.74
N ILE A 370 -16.87 5.35 -18.95
CA ILE A 370 -15.67 4.70 -18.40
C ILE A 370 -14.45 5.10 -19.23
N GLU A 371 -13.31 5.38 -18.59
CA GLU A 371 -12.07 5.79 -19.27
C GLU A 371 -10.93 4.80 -19.10
N GLN A 372 -10.33 4.71 -17.92
CA GLN A 372 -9.16 3.87 -17.65
C GLN A 372 -9.35 3.05 -16.38
N VAL A 373 -8.76 1.86 -16.35
CA VAL A 373 -8.69 1.02 -15.15
C VAL A 373 -7.66 1.62 -14.21
N ILE A 374 -8.05 1.91 -12.97
CA ILE A 374 -7.19 2.49 -11.92
C ILE A 374 -6.82 1.46 -10.84
N GLY A 375 -7.51 0.33 -10.79
CA GLY A 375 -7.21 -0.75 -9.86
C GLY A 375 -8.10 -1.98 -10.04
N ALA A 376 -7.81 -3.03 -9.29
CA ALA A 376 -8.63 -4.23 -9.20
C ALA A 376 -9.09 -4.41 -7.75
N GLY A 377 -10.40 -4.49 -7.55
CA GLY A 377 -11.03 -4.79 -6.26
C GLY A 377 -11.48 -6.25 -6.16
N GLU A 378 -12.03 -6.65 -5.01
CA GLU A 378 -12.53 -8.02 -4.75
C GLU A 378 -13.58 -8.49 -5.77
N PHE A 379 -14.43 -7.57 -6.21
CA PHE A 379 -15.60 -7.86 -7.06
C PHE A 379 -15.36 -7.63 -8.56
N GLY A 380 -14.27 -6.95 -8.94
CA GLY A 380 -13.99 -6.57 -10.31
C GLY A 380 -13.08 -5.35 -10.42
N GLU A 381 -13.05 -4.74 -11.59
CA GLU A 381 -12.18 -3.60 -11.88
C GLU A 381 -12.74 -2.31 -11.28
N VAL A 382 -11.83 -1.46 -10.82
CA VAL A 382 -12.11 -0.06 -10.48
C VAL A 382 -11.57 0.80 -11.61
N CYS A 383 -12.43 1.61 -12.21
CA CYS A 383 -12.09 2.50 -13.31
C CYS A 383 -12.30 3.96 -12.91
N SER A 384 -11.59 4.89 -13.54
CA SER A 384 -11.97 6.30 -13.55
C SER A 384 -12.89 6.59 -14.74
N GLY A 385 -13.73 7.61 -14.62
CA GLY A 385 -14.63 8.00 -15.69
C GLY A 385 -15.38 9.30 -15.41
N HIS A 386 -16.34 9.60 -16.27
CA HIS A 386 -17.18 10.79 -16.17
C HIS A 386 -18.65 10.41 -15.97
N LEU A 387 -19.34 11.16 -15.12
CA LEU A 387 -20.77 11.06 -14.88
C LEU A 387 -21.45 12.36 -15.30
N LYS A 388 -22.41 12.27 -16.23
CA LYS A 388 -23.19 13.40 -16.74
C LYS A 388 -24.68 13.16 -16.56
N LEU A 389 -25.21 13.63 -15.42
CA LEU A 389 -26.64 13.56 -15.13
C LEU A 389 -27.42 14.68 -15.87
N PRO A 390 -28.68 14.44 -16.27
CA PRO A 390 -29.52 15.46 -16.90
C PRO A 390 -29.61 16.74 -16.05
N GLY A 391 -29.30 17.89 -16.65
CA GLY A 391 -29.35 19.20 -15.98
C GLY A 391 -28.24 19.47 -14.97
N LYS A 392 -27.26 18.56 -14.82
CA LYS A 392 -26.07 18.77 -13.99
C LYS A 392 -24.80 18.88 -14.83
N ARG A 393 -23.77 19.51 -14.26
CA ARG A 393 -22.41 19.49 -14.83
C ARG A 393 -21.85 18.07 -14.83
N GLU A 394 -21.03 17.76 -15.81
CA GLU A 394 -20.24 16.53 -15.83
C GLU A 394 -19.24 16.56 -14.68
N ILE A 395 -19.08 15.42 -13.99
CA ILE A 395 -18.15 15.25 -12.87
C ILE A 395 -17.28 14.01 -13.09
N PHE A 396 -16.07 14.05 -12.55
CA PHE A 396 -15.14 12.92 -12.59
C PHE A 396 -15.42 11.97 -11.42
N VAL A 397 -15.47 10.67 -11.71
CA VAL A 397 -15.97 9.63 -10.79
C VAL A 397 -15.07 8.40 -10.79
N ALA A 398 -15.12 7.65 -9.68
CA ALA A 398 -14.62 6.29 -9.61
C ALA A 398 -15.78 5.32 -9.88
N ILE A 399 -15.54 4.31 -10.71
CA ILE A 399 -16.54 3.36 -11.19
C ILE A 399 -16.04 1.96 -10.83
N LYS A 400 -16.64 1.36 -9.80
CA LYS A 400 -16.40 -0.04 -9.45
C LYS A 400 -17.35 -0.89 -10.29
N THR A 401 -16.81 -1.86 -11.01
CA THR A 401 -17.58 -2.78 -11.86
C THR A 401 -17.66 -4.16 -11.23
N LEU A 402 -18.80 -4.83 -11.38
CA LEU A 402 -18.94 -6.24 -11.00
C LEU A 402 -18.59 -7.14 -12.19
N LYS A 403 -17.61 -8.02 -12.00
CA LYS A 403 -17.10 -8.92 -13.06
C LYS A 403 -18.19 -9.82 -13.64
N SER A 404 -18.12 -10.14 -14.93
CA SER A 404 -19.03 -11.12 -15.54
C SER A 404 -18.92 -12.50 -14.86
N GLY A 405 -20.05 -13.20 -14.70
CA GLY A 405 -20.08 -14.53 -14.09
C GLY A 405 -20.00 -14.54 -12.56
N TYR A 406 -20.33 -13.43 -11.91
CA TYR A 406 -20.45 -13.35 -10.45
C TYR A 406 -21.50 -14.33 -9.90
N THR A 407 -21.33 -14.78 -8.66
CA THR A 407 -22.38 -15.51 -7.93
C THR A 407 -23.41 -14.53 -7.37
N GLU A 408 -24.62 -14.99 -7.10
CA GLU A 408 -25.62 -14.15 -6.42
C GLU A 408 -25.10 -13.65 -5.05
N LYS A 409 -24.30 -14.45 -4.33
CA LYS A 409 -23.62 -13.99 -3.09
C LYS A 409 -22.72 -12.79 -3.38
N GLN A 410 -21.83 -12.88 -4.36
CA GLN A 410 -20.94 -11.77 -4.75
C GLN A 410 -21.71 -10.53 -5.21
N ARG A 411 -22.84 -10.70 -5.91
CA ARG A 411 -23.71 -9.59 -6.29
C ARG A 411 -24.35 -8.93 -5.08
N ARG A 412 -24.86 -9.71 -4.12
CA ARG A 412 -25.43 -9.20 -2.88
C ARG A 412 -24.38 -8.44 -2.06
N ASP A 413 -23.19 -9.00 -1.93
CA ASP A 413 -22.06 -8.37 -1.20
C ASP A 413 -21.60 -7.08 -1.89
N PHE A 414 -21.59 -7.05 -3.22
CA PHE A 414 -21.28 -5.85 -3.98
C PHE A 414 -22.33 -4.75 -3.76
N LEU A 415 -23.61 -5.09 -3.87
CA LEU A 415 -24.70 -4.14 -3.74
C LEU A 415 -24.95 -3.67 -2.30
N SER A 416 -24.62 -4.49 -1.30
CA SER A 416 -24.71 -4.10 0.11
C SER A 416 -23.73 -2.97 0.43
N GLU A 417 -22.53 -2.97 -0.14
CA GLU A 417 -21.54 -1.89 -0.01
C GLU A 417 -22.15 -0.53 -0.46
N ALA A 418 -22.81 -0.51 -1.62
CA ALA A 418 -23.52 0.68 -2.09
C ALA A 418 -24.69 1.09 -1.20
N SER A 419 -25.44 0.11 -0.68
CA SER A 419 -26.59 0.37 0.22
C SER A 419 -26.15 0.97 1.56
N ILE A 420 -24.96 0.60 2.05
CA ILE A 420 -24.35 1.21 3.24
C ILE A 420 -23.91 2.64 2.91
N MET A 421 -23.14 2.82 1.82
CA MET A 421 -22.65 4.15 1.43
C MET A 421 -23.77 5.15 1.17
N GLY A 422 -24.87 4.71 0.56
CA GLY A 422 -26.02 5.56 0.23
C GLY A 422 -26.74 6.18 1.44
N GLN A 423 -26.50 5.65 2.65
CA GLN A 423 -27.05 6.20 3.88
C GLN A 423 -26.22 7.36 4.46
N PHE A 424 -25.00 7.56 3.95
CA PHE A 424 -24.04 8.51 4.48
C PHE A 424 -23.89 9.75 3.60
N ASP A 425 -23.86 10.91 4.25
CA ASP A 425 -23.64 12.20 3.62
C ASP A 425 -22.78 13.08 4.54
N HIS A 426 -21.47 13.06 4.31
CA HIS A 426 -20.50 13.81 5.09
C HIS A 426 -19.22 14.11 4.27
N PRO A 427 -18.59 15.29 4.39
CA PRO A 427 -17.42 15.66 3.59
C PRO A 427 -16.18 14.77 3.77
N ASN A 428 -16.10 14.03 4.87
CA ASN A 428 -15.00 13.09 5.18
C ASN A 428 -15.42 11.61 5.14
N VAL A 429 -16.54 11.31 4.48
CA VAL A 429 -16.97 9.95 4.14
C VAL A 429 -17.13 9.88 2.63
N ILE A 430 -16.69 8.78 2.00
CA ILE A 430 -16.76 8.65 0.54
C ILE A 430 -18.22 8.74 0.08
N HIS A 431 -18.47 9.62 -0.90
CA HIS A 431 -19.81 9.88 -1.42
C HIS A 431 -20.17 8.90 -2.54
N LEU A 432 -21.36 8.29 -2.42
CA LEU A 432 -21.98 7.51 -3.48
C LEU A 432 -22.79 8.43 -4.40
N GLU A 433 -22.37 8.53 -5.67
CA GLU A 433 -23.14 9.25 -6.70
C GLU A 433 -24.35 8.42 -7.17
N GLY A 434 -24.19 7.10 -7.22
CA GLY A 434 -25.27 6.16 -7.50
C GLY A 434 -24.77 4.79 -7.96
N VAL A 435 -25.71 4.00 -8.46
CA VAL A 435 -25.49 2.62 -8.91
C VAL A 435 -26.09 2.41 -10.29
N VAL A 436 -25.55 1.45 -11.04
CA VAL A 436 -26.16 0.93 -12.26
C VAL A 436 -26.45 -0.53 -12.02
N THR A 437 -27.73 -0.89 -11.86
CA THR A 437 -28.16 -2.26 -11.57
C THR A 437 -29.04 -2.85 -12.66
N LYS A 438 -29.67 -2.01 -13.48
CA LYS A 438 -30.56 -2.42 -14.58
C LYS A 438 -29.83 -2.77 -15.88
N SER A 439 -28.50 -2.65 -15.91
CA SER A 439 -27.68 -2.91 -17.10
C SER A 439 -26.41 -3.67 -16.71
N SER A 440 -25.77 -4.30 -17.71
CA SER A 440 -24.49 -4.96 -17.53
C SER A 440 -23.37 -4.09 -18.15
N PRO A 441 -22.24 -3.88 -17.46
CA PRO A 441 -21.92 -4.39 -16.12
C PRO A 441 -22.67 -3.66 -14.99
N VAL A 442 -22.88 -4.33 -13.86
CA VAL A 442 -23.38 -3.70 -12.62
C VAL A 442 -22.28 -2.79 -12.07
N MET A 443 -22.62 -1.57 -11.67
CA MET A 443 -21.64 -0.56 -11.25
C MET A 443 -22.03 0.15 -9.96
N ILE A 444 -21.00 0.54 -9.21
CA ILE A 444 -21.08 1.48 -8.08
C ILE A 444 -20.25 2.69 -8.47
N ILE A 445 -20.84 3.87 -8.41
CA ILE A 445 -20.23 5.12 -8.86
C ILE A 445 -20.05 6.01 -7.64
N THR A 446 -18.81 6.31 -7.30
CA THR A 446 -18.44 7.19 -6.20
C THR A 446 -17.73 8.43 -6.73
N GLU A 447 -17.58 9.44 -5.88
CA GLU A 447 -16.65 10.52 -6.16
C GLU A 447 -15.23 9.98 -6.42
N PHE A 448 -14.47 10.67 -7.27
CA PHE A 448 -13.09 10.30 -7.58
C PHE A 448 -12.10 10.91 -6.57
N MET A 449 -11.13 10.10 -6.13
CA MET A 449 -10.11 10.47 -5.15
C MET A 449 -8.73 10.34 -5.80
N GLU A 450 -8.20 11.45 -6.32
CA GLU A 450 -7.05 11.49 -7.25
C GLU A 450 -5.77 10.88 -6.69
N ASN A 451 -5.58 10.96 -5.37
CA ASN A 451 -4.36 10.53 -4.70
C ASN A 451 -4.46 9.10 -4.14
N GLY A 452 -5.56 8.39 -4.39
CA GLY A 452 -5.73 6.99 -3.97
C GLY A 452 -5.75 6.82 -2.45
N SER A 453 -5.22 5.68 -1.96
CA SER A 453 -5.20 5.35 -0.53
C SER A 453 -4.14 6.14 0.23
N LEU A 454 -4.46 6.54 1.47
CA LEU A 454 -3.64 7.42 2.28
C LEU A 454 -2.28 6.80 2.62
N ASP A 455 -2.21 5.50 2.89
CA ASP A 455 -0.95 4.80 3.21
C ASP A 455 0.05 4.86 2.04
N SER A 456 -0.43 4.61 0.81
CA SER A 456 0.39 4.67 -0.40
C SER A 456 0.75 6.10 -0.76
N PHE A 457 -0.20 7.03 -0.58
CA PHE A 457 0.02 8.46 -0.79
C PHE A 457 1.10 9.03 0.13
N LEU A 458 1.08 8.67 1.42
CA LEU A 458 2.08 9.12 2.39
C LEU A 458 3.47 8.57 2.08
N ARG A 459 3.60 7.27 1.77
CA ARG A 459 4.90 6.67 1.40
C ARG A 459 5.52 7.28 0.14
N GLN A 460 4.69 7.66 -0.83
CA GLN A 460 5.16 8.32 -2.06
C GLN A 460 5.60 9.77 -1.82
N ASN A 461 5.17 10.38 -0.72
CA ASN A 461 5.43 11.78 -0.36
C ASN A 461 6.13 11.87 1.00
N ASP A 462 7.03 10.92 1.29
CA ASP A 462 7.73 10.84 2.57
C ASP A 462 8.48 12.14 2.90
N GLY A 463 8.22 12.67 4.10
CA GLY A 463 8.77 13.94 4.59
C GLY A 463 8.29 15.22 3.88
N GLN A 464 7.36 15.15 2.90
CA GLN A 464 6.95 16.31 2.11
C GLN A 464 5.85 17.17 2.76
N PHE A 465 5.22 16.69 3.85
CA PHE A 465 4.12 17.39 4.51
C PHE A 465 4.57 18.06 5.80
N THR A 466 4.03 19.26 6.04
CA THR A 466 4.13 19.88 7.36
C THR A 466 3.27 19.11 8.37
N VAL A 467 3.68 19.13 9.63
CA VAL A 467 2.90 18.51 10.73
C VAL A 467 1.46 19.01 10.76
N ILE A 468 1.23 20.30 10.48
CA ILE A 468 -0.13 20.87 10.47
C ILE A 468 -1.01 20.29 9.34
N GLN A 469 -0.43 19.97 8.18
CA GLN A 469 -1.15 19.28 7.09
C GLN A 469 -1.52 17.85 7.50
N LEU A 470 -0.60 17.12 8.14
CA LEU A 470 -0.87 15.78 8.69
C LEU A 470 -1.97 15.82 9.75
N VAL A 471 -1.94 16.80 10.65
CA VAL A 471 -3.02 17.04 11.63
C VAL A 471 -4.36 17.36 10.94
N GLY A 472 -4.32 18.10 9.83
CA GLY A 472 -5.50 18.36 9.00
C GLY A 472 -6.11 17.08 8.41
N MET A 473 -5.27 16.17 7.89
CA MET A 473 -5.69 14.85 7.41
C MET A 473 -6.35 14.03 8.53
N LEU A 474 -5.70 13.93 9.70
CA LEU A 474 -6.22 13.25 10.89
C LEU A 474 -7.56 13.82 11.34
N ARG A 475 -7.67 15.15 11.39
CA ARG A 475 -8.90 15.84 11.75
C ARG A 475 -10.05 15.52 10.79
N GLY A 476 -9.77 15.44 9.49
CA GLY A 476 -10.75 15.00 8.49
C GLY A 476 -11.26 13.59 8.76
N ILE A 477 -10.34 12.64 8.96
CA ILE A 477 -10.68 11.23 9.27
C ILE A 477 -11.51 11.14 10.57
N ALA A 478 -11.10 11.83 11.63
CA ALA A 478 -11.83 11.87 12.89
C ALA A 478 -13.24 12.44 12.73
N ALA A 479 -13.42 13.46 11.88
CA ALA A 479 -14.74 14.04 11.60
C ALA A 479 -15.65 13.03 10.87
N GLY A 480 -15.11 12.29 9.89
CA GLY A 480 -15.84 11.20 9.23
C GLY A 480 -16.25 10.10 10.20
N MET A 481 -15.33 9.66 11.05
CA MET A 481 -15.61 8.63 12.06
C MET A 481 -16.57 9.10 13.16
N LYS A 482 -16.52 10.38 13.55
CA LYS A 482 -17.52 10.98 14.43
C LYS A 482 -18.92 10.87 13.81
N TYR A 483 -19.06 11.25 12.54
CA TYR A 483 -20.33 11.16 11.83
C TYR A 483 -20.86 9.72 11.77
N LEU A 484 -20.00 8.74 11.44
CA LEU A 484 -20.38 7.33 11.42
C LEU A 484 -20.83 6.84 12.81
N ALA A 485 -20.11 7.22 13.87
CA ALA A 485 -20.49 6.88 15.24
C ALA A 485 -21.83 7.52 15.65
N ASP A 486 -22.09 8.78 15.26
CA ASP A 486 -23.37 9.47 15.51
C ASP A 486 -24.53 8.78 14.74
N MET A 487 -24.23 8.16 13.60
CA MET A 487 -25.16 7.32 12.82
C MET A 487 -25.34 5.90 13.42
N ASN A 488 -24.68 5.57 14.54
CA ASN A 488 -24.58 4.23 15.13
C ASN A 488 -23.94 3.18 14.21
N TYR A 489 -23.09 3.61 13.29
CA TYR A 489 -22.30 2.72 12.44
C TYR A 489 -20.93 2.45 13.06
N VAL A 490 -20.47 1.20 12.98
CA VAL A 490 -19.15 0.75 13.43
C VAL A 490 -18.40 0.23 12.21
N HIS A 491 -17.23 0.82 11.94
CA HIS A 491 -16.46 0.57 10.72
C HIS A 491 -15.73 -0.78 10.73
N ARG A 492 -15.17 -1.19 11.88
CA ARG A 492 -14.50 -2.49 12.10
C ARG A 492 -13.17 -2.72 11.38
N ASP A 493 -12.96 -2.09 10.22
CA ASP A 493 -11.68 -2.09 9.51
C ASP A 493 -11.14 -0.68 9.19
N LEU A 494 -11.04 0.17 10.21
CA LEU A 494 -10.45 1.49 10.03
C LEU A 494 -8.91 1.38 9.96
N ALA A 495 -8.33 1.74 8.83
CA ALA A 495 -6.89 1.74 8.59
C ALA A 495 -6.52 2.77 7.51
N ALA A 496 -5.27 3.23 7.42
CA ALA A 496 -4.87 4.22 6.42
C ALA A 496 -5.11 3.75 4.96
N ARG A 497 -5.01 2.45 4.69
CA ARG A 497 -5.35 1.85 3.38
C ARG A 497 -6.82 2.03 2.96
N ASN A 498 -7.72 2.22 3.93
CA ASN A 498 -9.16 2.41 3.73
C ASN A 498 -9.57 3.90 3.81
N ILE A 499 -8.59 4.80 3.84
CA ILE A 499 -8.80 6.25 3.72
C ILE A 499 -8.36 6.67 2.32
N LEU A 500 -9.25 7.34 1.59
CA LEU A 500 -8.93 7.91 0.28
C LEU A 500 -8.60 9.40 0.37
N VAL A 501 -7.74 9.88 -0.51
CA VAL A 501 -7.27 11.27 -0.54
C VAL A 501 -7.56 11.89 -1.90
N ASN A 502 -8.15 13.09 -1.90
CA ASN A 502 -8.38 13.85 -3.14
C ASN A 502 -7.24 14.85 -3.42
N SER A 503 -7.31 15.51 -4.57
CA SER A 503 -6.35 16.54 -5.02
C SER A 503 -6.14 17.70 -4.05
N ASN A 504 -7.13 17.99 -3.20
CA ASN A 504 -7.07 19.04 -2.16
C ASN A 504 -6.62 18.51 -0.79
N LEU A 505 -6.06 17.29 -0.72
CA LEU A 505 -5.63 16.61 0.50
C LEU A 505 -6.77 16.31 1.50
N VAL A 506 -8.02 16.29 1.03
CA VAL A 506 -9.16 15.90 1.86
C VAL A 506 -9.18 14.38 1.99
N CYS A 507 -9.04 13.90 3.23
CA CYS A 507 -9.17 12.49 3.58
C CYS A 507 -10.64 12.10 3.78
N LYS A 508 -11.04 10.98 3.18
CA LYS A 508 -12.39 10.41 3.32
C LYS A 508 -12.32 8.94 3.73
N VAL A 509 -13.13 8.57 4.71
CA VAL A 509 -13.32 7.18 5.14
C VAL A 509 -14.04 6.40 4.05
N SER A 510 -13.55 5.21 3.71
CA SER A 510 -14.04 4.35 2.64
C SER A 510 -13.94 2.87 3.03
N ASP A 511 -14.31 1.98 2.10
CA ASP A 511 -14.31 0.51 2.27
C ASP A 511 -15.24 0.01 3.39
N PHE A 512 -16.54 0.13 3.12
CA PHE A 512 -17.60 -0.42 3.95
C PHE A 512 -17.88 -1.91 3.67
N GLY A 513 -17.12 -2.52 2.75
CA GLY A 513 -17.33 -3.90 2.28
C GLY A 513 -16.97 -4.96 3.32
N LEU A 514 -16.26 -4.58 4.40
CA LEU A 514 -15.82 -5.46 5.49
C LEU A 514 -16.68 -5.39 6.75
N SER A 515 -17.83 -4.70 6.74
CA SER A 515 -18.80 -4.77 7.85
C SER A 515 -19.41 -6.17 8.05
N ARG A 516 -18.98 -7.14 7.24
CA ARG A 516 -19.28 -8.57 7.26
C ARG A 516 -19.35 -9.10 8.69
N PHE A 517 -20.56 -9.47 9.08
CA PHE A 517 -20.73 -10.51 10.06
C PHE A 517 -20.13 -11.81 9.53
N LEU A 518 -19.57 -12.58 10.46
CA LEU A 518 -18.80 -13.79 10.23
C LEU A 518 -19.76 -14.89 9.79
N GLU A 519 -19.80 -15.22 8.50
CA GLU A 519 -20.39 -16.48 8.05
C GLU A 519 -19.37 -17.61 8.24
N ASP A 520 -19.82 -18.72 8.83
CA ASP A 520 -19.10 -19.96 9.06
C ASP A 520 -18.85 -20.68 7.72
N ASP A 521 -17.76 -20.36 7.02
CA ASP A 521 -17.23 -21.22 5.95
C ASP A 521 -15.86 -21.77 6.37
N THR A 522 -15.90 -22.98 6.95
CA THR A 522 -14.74 -23.77 7.39
C THR A 522 -14.12 -24.50 6.20
N SER A 523 -13.07 -23.94 5.56
CA SER A 523 -12.25 -24.74 4.63
C SER A 523 -10.79 -24.29 4.41
N ASP A 524 -10.24 -23.34 5.19
CA ASP A 524 -8.83 -22.94 5.07
C ASP A 524 -8.09 -23.00 6.43
N PRO A 525 -7.02 -23.83 6.58
CA PRO A 525 -6.42 -24.16 7.88
C PRO A 525 -5.39 -23.17 8.43
N THR A 526 -5.30 -21.93 7.92
CA THR A 526 -4.31 -20.97 8.45
C THR A 526 -4.91 -20.11 9.57
N TYR A 527 -4.99 -20.73 10.75
CA TYR A 527 -5.34 -20.18 12.07
C TYR A 527 -6.73 -19.52 12.23
N THR A 528 -7.63 -20.34 12.76
CA THR A 528 -8.96 -20.06 13.28
C THR A 528 -8.91 -19.26 14.59
N SER A 529 -9.64 -18.13 14.65
CA SER A 529 -10.37 -17.77 15.88
C SER A 529 -11.76 -18.37 15.72
N ALA A 530 -12.24 -19.10 16.73
CA ALA A 530 -13.27 -20.14 16.69
C ALA A 530 -14.69 -19.78 16.18
N LEU A 531 -14.91 -18.68 15.47
CA LEU A 531 -16.22 -18.14 15.09
C LEU A 531 -16.23 -17.41 13.72
N GLY A 532 -15.34 -17.78 12.77
CA GLY A 532 -15.36 -17.27 11.38
C GLY A 532 -14.70 -15.88 11.17
N GLY A 533 -14.32 -15.58 9.91
CA GLY A 533 -13.83 -14.28 9.37
C GLY A 533 -12.43 -13.75 9.78
N LYS A 534 -11.71 -13.17 8.80
CA LYS A 534 -10.35 -12.61 8.90
C LYS A 534 -10.36 -11.21 9.56
N ILE A 535 -9.72 -11.06 10.73
CA ILE A 535 -9.57 -9.77 11.44
C ILE A 535 -8.21 -9.13 11.13
N PRO A 536 -8.13 -7.81 10.87
CA PRO A 536 -6.88 -7.07 10.71
C PRO A 536 -6.21 -6.78 12.07
N ILE A 537 -5.64 -7.81 12.70
CA ILE A 537 -5.13 -7.83 14.10
C ILE A 537 -4.41 -6.54 14.55
N ARG A 538 -3.53 -5.96 13.72
CA ARG A 538 -2.71 -4.79 14.09
C ARG A 538 -3.49 -3.48 14.27
N TRP A 539 -4.69 -3.40 13.70
CA TRP A 539 -5.59 -2.25 13.82
C TRP A 539 -6.73 -2.50 14.80
N THR A 540 -6.94 -3.74 15.22
CA THR A 540 -8.12 -4.14 15.98
C THR A 540 -7.90 -4.02 17.49
N ALA A 541 -8.90 -3.48 18.19
CA ALA A 541 -8.89 -3.35 19.64
C ALA A 541 -8.87 -4.73 20.34
N PRO A 542 -8.27 -4.84 21.54
CA PRO A 542 -8.14 -6.11 22.26
C PRO A 542 -9.49 -6.80 22.51
N GLU A 543 -10.54 -6.06 22.87
CA GLU A 543 -11.87 -6.63 23.09
C GLU A 543 -12.54 -7.13 21.81
N ALA A 544 -12.17 -6.56 20.65
CA ALA A 544 -12.66 -6.99 19.35
C ALA A 544 -11.89 -8.21 18.83
N ILE A 545 -10.60 -8.34 19.16
CA ILE A 545 -9.81 -9.55 18.91
C ILE A 545 -10.32 -10.71 19.79
N GLN A 546 -10.41 -10.49 21.10
CA GLN A 546 -10.65 -11.55 22.08
C GLN A 546 -12.12 -11.97 22.16
N TYR A 547 -13.03 -11.01 22.09
CA TYR A 547 -14.46 -11.25 22.33
C TYR A 547 -15.35 -10.88 21.14
N ARG A 548 -14.77 -10.52 19.98
CA ARG A 548 -15.52 -10.03 18.80
C ARG A 548 -16.46 -8.86 19.11
N LYS A 549 -16.14 -8.04 20.13
CA LYS A 549 -16.95 -6.88 20.54
C LYS A 549 -16.55 -5.62 19.79
N PHE A 550 -17.11 -5.45 18.59
CA PHE A 550 -16.93 -4.23 17.79
C PHE A 550 -17.88 -3.11 18.24
N THR A 551 -17.34 -1.92 18.47
CA THR A 551 -18.08 -0.72 18.89
C THR A 551 -17.38 0.53 18.35
N SER A 552 -18.00 1.71 18.43
CA SER A 552 -17.29 2.95 18.09
C SER A 552 -16.02 3.16 18.92
N ALA A 553 -15.92 2.58 20.13
CA ALA A 553 -14.71 2.62 20.94
C ALA A 553 -13.61 1.67 20.43
N SER A 554 -13.95 0.58 19.74
CA SER A 554 -12.95 -0.24 19.04
C SER A 554 -12.46 0.47 17.78
N ASP A 555 -13.31 1.22 17.08
CA ASP A 555 -12.87 2.07 15.97
C ASP A 555 -11.96 3.22 16.44
N VAL A 556 -12.15 3.74 17.67
CA VAL A 556 -11.22 4.71 18.26
C VAL A 556 -9.83 4.12 18.44
N TRP A 557 -9.71 2.85 18.85
CA TRP A 557 -8.42 2.17 18.90
C TRP A 557 -7.76 2.11 17.52
N SER A 558 -8.52 1.69 16.51
CA SER A 558 -8.07 1.64 15.12
C SER A 558 -7.66 3.03 14.61
N TYR A 559 -8.39 4.08 14.99
CA TYR A 559 -8.04 5.46 14.68
C TYR A 559 -6.70 5.88 15.32
N GLY A 560 -6.41 5.44 16.55
CA GLY A 560 -5.08 5.64 17.15
C GLY A 560 -3.96 5.01 16.33
N ILE A 561 -4.19 3.84 15.72
CA ILE A 561 -3.24 3.21 14.80
C ILE A 561 -3.13 4.02 13.50
N VAL A 562 -4.23 4.53 12.95
CA VAL A 562 -4.20 5.44 11.78
C VAL A 562 -3.43 6.71 12.09
N MET A 563 -3.58 7.28 13.27
CA MET A 563 -2.77 8.42 13.72
C MET A 563 -1.27 8.10 13.66
N TRP A 564 -0.91 6.91 14.13
CA TRP A 564 0.47 6.44 14.07
C TRP A 564 0.96 6.27 12.64
N GLU A 565 0.18 5.60 11.76
CA GLU A 565 0.49 5.44 10.33
C GLU A 565 0.70 6.79 9.62
N VAL A 566 -0.14 7.79 9.91
CA VAL A 566 -0.03 9.12 9.28
C VAL A 566 1.25 9.83 9.71
N MET A 567 1.56 9.78 11.01
CA MET A 567 2.74 10.43 11.56
C MET A 567 4.04 9.69 11.24
N SER A 568 3.97 8.41 10.86
CA SER A 568 5.10 7.61 10.37
C SER A 568 5.15 7.48 8.85
N TYR A 569 4.38 8.29 8.11
CA TYR A 569 4.35 8.28 6.64
C TYR A 569 4.04 6.90 6.01
N GLY A 570 3.19 6.11 6.66
CA GLY A 570 2.69 4.83 6.16
C GLY A 570 3.59 3.64 6.49
N GLU A 571 4.41 3.72 7.54
CA GLU A 571 5.07 2.55 8.10
C GLU A 571 4.04 1.51 8.59
N ARG A 572 4.43 0.23 8.55
CA ARG A 572 3.58 -0.88 8.98
C ARG A 572 3.53 -0.95 10.52
N PRO A 573 2.37 -0.84 11.19
CA PRO A 573 2.28 -0.96 12.65
C PRO A 573 2.85 -2.30 13.16
N TYR A 574 3.69 -2.24 14.20
CA TYR A 574 4.36 -3.39 14.81
C TYR A 574 5.21 -4.22 13.82
N TRP A 575 5.95 -3.55 12.93
CA TRP A 575 6.56 -4.10 11.71
C TRP A 575 7.38 -5.39 11.87
N ASP A 576 8.04 -5.59 13.01
CA ASP A 576 8.90 -6.74 13.33
C ASP A 576 8.20 -7.87 14.07
N MET A 577 6.94 -7.68 14.47
CA MET A 577 6.19 -8.63 15.28
C MET A 577 5.29 -9.51 14.41
N THR A 578 5.12 -10.79 14.75
CA THR A 578 4.05 -11.61 14.16
C THR A 578 2.67 -11.17 14.70
N ASN A 579 1.57 -11.60 14.07
CA ASN A 579 0.24 -11.27 14.61
C ASN A 579 0.02 -11.82 16.03
N GLN A 580 0.63 -12.95 16.36
CA GLN A 580 0.56 -13.52 17.71
C GLN A 580 1.35 -12.66 18.71
N ASP A 581 2.54 -12.20 18.33
CA ASP A 581 3.35 -11.34 19.19
C ASP A 581 2.67 -9.99 19.44
N VAL A 582 1.99 -9.44 18.43
CA VAL A 582 1.19 -8.21 18.58
C VAL A 582 0.08 -8.40 19.63
N ILE A 583 -0.66 -9.51 19.58
CA ILE A 583 -1.69 -9.83 20.56
C ILE A 583 -1.07 -9.89 21.96
N ASN A 584 0.01 -10.65 22.12
CA ASN A 584 0.70 -10.82 23.41
C ASN A 584 1.20 -9.47 23.96
N ALA A 585 1.78 -8.62 23.10
CA ALA A 585 2.30 -7.32 23.50
C ALA A 585 1.17 -6.37 23.94
N ILE A 586 0.06 -6.32 23.18
CA ILE A 586 -1.10 -5.50 23.56
C ILE A 586 -1.66 -5.94 24.92
N GLU A 587 -1.75 -7.25 25.16
CA GLU A 587 -2.20 -7.81 26.45
C GLU A 587 -1.28 -7.43 27.62
N GLN A 588 0.03 -7.38 27.36
CA GLN A 588 1.08 -6.92 28.29
C GLN A 588 1.20 -5.38 28.35
N ASP A 589 0.18 -4.66 27.88
CA ASP A 589 0.10 -3.20 27.89
C ASP A 589 1.19 -2.47 27.11
N TYR A 590 1.88 -3.17 26.20
CA TYR A 590 2.76 -2.54 25.23
C TYR A 590 1.96 -1.72 24.21
N ARG A 591 2.47 -0.54 23.88
CA ARG A 591 1.92 0.39 22.87
C ARG A 591 3.03 0.87 21.95
N LEU A 592 2.66 1.25 20.73
CA LEU A 592 3.61 1.75 19.75
C LEU A 592 4.31 3.03 20.26
N PRO A 593 5.63 3.15 20.06
CA PRO A 593 6.37 4.35 20.41
C PRO A 593 5.95 5.53 19.53
N PRO A 594 6.23 6.78 19.95
CA PRO A 594 5.97 7.94 19.10
C PRO A 594 6.77 7.83 17.79
N PRO A 595 6.14 8.10 16.62
CA PRO A 595 6.86 8.28 15.37
C PRO A 595 7.90 9.40 15.45
N MET A 596 8.85 9.42 14.52
CA MET A 596 9.85 10.48 14.48
C MET A 596 9.22 11.85 14.33
N ASP A 597 9.79 12.84 15.02
CA ASP A 597 9.36 14.23 14.96
C ASP A 597 7.86 14.43 15.30
N CYS A 598 7.26 13.45 15.99
CA CYS A 598 5.86 13.49 16.41
C CYS A 598 5.68 14.43 17.62
N PRO A 599 4.77 15.41 17.52
CA PRO A 599 4.38 16.25 18.66
C PRO A 599 3.84 15.43 19.84
N ASN A 600 4.21 15.82 21.05
CA ASN A 600 3.74 15.25 22.31
C ASN A 600 2.24 15.08 22.37
N ALA A 601 1.54 16.15 21.98
CA ALA A 601 0.11 16.22 22.10
C ALA A 601 -0.59 15.21 21.14
N LEU A 602 0.04 14.85 20.02
CA LEU A 602 -0.48 13.83 19.11
C LEU A 602 -0.21 12.42 19.62
N HIS A 603 1.01 12.14 20.10
CA HIS A 603 1.30 10.81 20.66
C HIS A 603 0.49 10.53 21.93
N GLN A 604 0.29 11.53 22.79
CA GLN A 604 -0.60 11.39 23.94
C GLN A 604 -2.03 11.04 23.51
N LEU A 605 -2.55 11.69 22.47
CA LEU A 605 -3.87 11.36 21.93
C LEU A 605 -3.93 9.94 21.34
N MET A 606 -2.83 9.41 20.76
CA MET A 606 -2.74 8.01 20.35
C MET A 606 -2.84 7.07 21.57
N LEU A 607 -2.10 7.37 22.65
CA LEU A 607 -2.14 6.60 23.89
C LEU A 607 -3.53 6.63 24.54
N ASP A 608 -4.22 7.77 24.51
CA ASP A 608 -5.60 7.90 24.97
C ASP A 608 -6.56 7.02 24.14
N CYS A 609 -6.32 6.90 22.83
CA CYS A 609 -7.07 5.98 21.96
C CYS A 609 -6.77 4.50 22.26
N TRP A 610 -5.58 4.18 22.76
CA TRP A 610 -5.14 2.81 23.08
C TRP A 610 -5.30 2.43 24.57
N GLN A 611 -6.19 3.10 25.30
CA GLN A 611 -6.57 2.67 26.64
C GLN A 611 -7.13 1.25 26.60
N LYS A 612 -6.66 0.39 27.52
CA LYS A 612 -7.09 -1.02 27.59
C LYS A 612 -8.59 -1.12 27.81
N ASP A 613 -9.10 -0.39 28.80
CA ASP A 613 -10.54 -0.24 28.98
C ASP A 613 -11.12 0.73 27.96
N ARG A 614 -12.01 0.20 27.11
CA ARG A 614 -12.69 0.94 26.05
C ARG A 614 -13.47 2.17 26.53
N ASN A 615 -13.91 2.19 27.79
CA ASN A 615 -14.69 3.32 28.34
C ASN A 615 -13.81 4.54 28.63
N HIS A 616 -12.49 4.34 28.78
CA HIS A 616 -11.52 5.41 28.99
C HIS A 616 -11.01 6.03 27.70
N ARG A 617 -11.31 5.41 26.54
CA ARG A 617 -10.94 5.96 25.24
C ARG A 617 -11.78 7.20 24.92
N PRO A 618 -11.20 8.25 24.30
CA PRO A 618 -11.95 9.42 23.91
C PRO A 618 -12.96 9.09 22.82
N LYS A 619 -14.16 9.66 22.87
CA LYS A 619 -15.12 9.59 21.77
C LYS A 619 -14.60 10.40 20.58
N PHE A 620 -14.97 10.04 19.35
CA PHE A 620 -14.57 10.80 18.15
C PHE A 620 -14.89 12.29 18.21
N GLY A 621 -16.01 12.70 18.81
CA GLY A 621 -16.30 14.13 19.04
C GLY A 621 -15.27 14.84 19.93
N GLN A 622 -14.72 14.16 20.94
CA GLN A 622 -13.63 14.68 21.77
C GLN A 622 -12.31 14.75 20.98
N ILE A 623 -12.02 13.73 20.17
CA ILE A 623 -10.84 13.69 19.30
C ILE A 623 -10.84 14.87 18.32
N VAL A 624 -11.96 15.11 17.61
CA VAL A 624 -12.11 16.24 16.69
C VAL A 624 -11.86 17.57 17.41
N ASN A 625 -12.46 17.76 18.59
CA ASN A 625 -12.26 18.97 19.39
C ASN A 625 -10.80 19.16 19.81
N THR A 626 -10.09 18.08 20.15
CA THR A 626 -8.68 18.11 20.51
C THR A 626 -7.81 18.51 19.31
N LEU A 627 -8.04 17.93 18.13
CA LEU A 627 -7.33 18.27 16.91
C LEU A 627 -7.63 19.71 16.45
N ASP A 628 -8.88 20.16 16.52
CA ASP A 628 -9.27 21.54 16.21
C ASP A 628 -8.58 22.57 17.14
N LYS A 629 -8.29 22.19 18.40
CA LYS A 629 -7.49 23.04 19.31
C LYS A 629 -6.03 23.11 18.88
N MET A 630 -5.43 21.99 18.46
CA MET A 630 -4.06 21.94 17.95
C MET A 630 -3.90 22.73 16.65
N ILE A 631 -4.88 22.65 15.75
CA ILE A 631 -4.87 23.41 14.48
C ILE A 631 -4.97 24.92 14.74
N ARG A 632 -5.84 25.33 15.67
CA ARG A 632 -6.01 26.75 16.05
C ARG A 632 -4.82 27.30 16.83
N ASN A 633 -4.03 26.46 17.49
CA ASN A 633 -2.82 26.86 18.21
C ASN A 633 -1.62 25.99 17.79
N PRO A 634 -1.01 26.25 16.61
CA PRO A 634 0.12 25.45 16.11
C PRO A 634 1.34 25.41 17.04
N ASN A 635 1.45 26.34 18.00
CA ASN A 635 2.52 26.31 18.99
C ASN A 635 2.46 25.05 19.88
N SER A 636 1.28 24.46 20.08
CA SER A 636 1.15 23.19 20.82
C SER A 636 1.79 22.01 20.09
N LEU A 637 2.07 22.15 18.80
CA LEU A 637 2.71 21.13 17.97
C LEU A 637 4.24 21.23 17.94
N LYS A 638 4.84 22.23 18.63
CA LYS A 638 6.29 22.44 18.67
C LYS A 638 7.01 21.57 19.71
N ALA A 639 6.31 21.12 20.74
CA ALA A 639 6.88 20.26 21.77
C ALA A 639 6.89 18.80 21.27
N MET A 640 8.09 18.27 21.03
CA MET A 640 8.28 16.90 20.54
C MET A 640 8.14 15.87 21.66
N ALA A 641 7.48 14.75 21.32
CA ALA A 641 7.68 13.41 21.88
C ALA A 641 8.96 13.17 22.72
N PRO A 642 9.08 13.27 24.07
CA PRO A 642 10.14 12.54 24.71
C PRO A 642 9.81 11.05 24.54
N ILE A 643 10.82 10.26 24.20
CA ILE A 643 10.73 8.81 24.11
C ILE A 643 10.60 8.27 25.55
N SER A 644 9.43 8.44 26.21
CA SER A 644 8.99 7.83 27.50
C SER A 644 8.16 8.79 28.37
N SER A 645 6.95 8.35 28.80
CA SER A 645 6.28 8.71 30.07
C SER A 645 4.95 7.93 30.25
N GLY A 646 4.83 7.00 31.22
CA GLY A 646 3.50 6.51 31.68
C GLY A 646 3.38 5.14 32.39
N MET A 647 3.78 5.06 33.68
CA MET A 647 3.33 4.17 34.79
C MET A 647 3.57 2.63 34.84
N ASN A 648 4.70 2.28 35.49
CA ASN A 648 4.95 1.24 36.52
C ASN A 648 4.20 -0.12 36.49
N LEU A 649 4.82 -1.12 35.86
CA LEU A 649 4.84 -2.51 36.34
C LEU A 649 6.28 -2.93 36.67
N PRO A 650 6.51 -3.74 37.72
CA PRO A 650 7.83 -4.01 38.30
C PRO A 650 8.66 -5.05 37.50
N LEU A 651 8.61 -4.96 36.17
CA LEU A 651 9.47 -5.70 35.23
C LEU A 651 10.19 -4.79 34.22
N LEU A 652 9.99 -3.47 34.29
CA LEU A 652 10.68 -2.48 33.45
C LEU A 652 10.97 -1.21 34.26
N ASP A 653 11.92 -1.32 35.19
CA ASP A 653 12.79 -0.20 35.59
C ASP A 653 13.83 -0.07 34.43
N ARG A 654 14.13 1.07 33.81
CA ARG A 654 14.45 2.37 34.38
C ARG A 654 14.20 3.49 33.37
N THR A 655 14.11 4.70 33.94
CA THR A 655 14.55 5.99 33.37
C THR A 655 15.73 5.86 32.39
N ILE A 656 15.90 6.88 31.53
CA ILE A 656 17.11 7.15 30.73
C ILE A 656 18.29 6.40 31.35
N PRO A 657 18.84 5.39 30.67
CA PRO A 657 19.86 4.62 31.31
C PRO A 657 21.00 5.54 31.68
N ASP A 658 21.30 5.56 32.96
CA ASP A 658 22.61 6.01 33.39
C ASP A 658 23.57 5.01 32.75
N TYR A 659 24.33 5.41 31.73
CA TYR A 659 25.20 4.47 31.02
C TYR A 659 26.29 3.88 31.94
N THR A 660 26.46 4.45 33.15
CA THR A 660 27.27 3.86 34.23
C THR A 660 26.63 2.64 34.90
N SER A 661 25.35 2.37 34.64
CA SER A 661 24.57 1.27 35.23
C SER A 661 24.47 0.01 34.37
N PHE A 662 25.01 0.03 33.15
CA PHE A 662 25.13 -1.15 32.29
C PHE A 662 26.55 -1.68 32.31
N ASN A 663 26.70 -3.00 32.43
CA ASN A 663 28.02 -3.63 32.44
C ASN A 663 28.39 -4.21 31.07
N THR A 664 27.42 -4.35 30.15
CA THR A 664 27.64 -4.94 28.82
C THR A 664 26.83 -4.26 27.71
N VAL A 665 27.33 -4.35 26.48
CA VAL A 665 26.62 -3.88 25.28
C VAL A 665 25.30 -4.63 25.06
N ASP A 666 25.23 -5.90 25.45
CA ASP A 666 24.00 -6.70 25.35
C ASP A 666 22.88 -6.17 26.24
N GLU A 667 23.20 -5.78 27.48
CA GLU A 667 22.24 -5.15 28.41
C GLU A 667 21.77 -3.79 27.87
N TRP A 668 22.65 -3.03 27.21
CA TRP A 668 22.29 -1.77 26.56
C TRP A 668 21.38 -2.00 25.34
N LEU A 669 21.69 -2.97 24.49
CA LEU A 669 20.85 -3.34 23.34
C LEU A 669 19.46 -3.83 23.80
N ASP A 670 19.39 -4.60 24.89
CA ASP A 670 18.11 -4.95 25.52
C ASP A 670 17.33 -3.71 26.00
N ALA A 671 18.02 -2.77 26.64
CA ALA A 671 17.41 -1.57 27.18
C ALA A 671 16.83 -0.65 26.10
N ILE A 672 17.51 -0.51 24.95
CA ILE A 672 16.98 0.25 23.81
C ILE A 672 16.04 -0.57 22.91
N LYS A 673 15.70 -1.80 23.31
CA LYS A 673 14.85 -2.73 22.56
C LYS A 673 15.39 -3.03 21.16
N MET A 674 16.70 -3.24 21.07
CA MET A 674 17.47 -3.60 19.88
C MET A 674 18.18 -4.96 20.10
N SER A 675 17.62 -5.82 20.96
CA SER A 675 18.20 -7.10 21.38
C SER A 675 18.45 -8.08 20.23
N GLN A 676 17.69 -7.96 19.14
CA GLN A 676 17.90 -8.75 17.92
C GLN A 676 19.28 -8.51 17.26
N TYR A 677 19.97 -7.43 17.61
CA TYR A 677 21.29 -7.11 17.04
C TYR A 677 22.46 -7.53 17.94
N LYS A 678 22.22 -8.18 19.10
CA LYS A 678 23.29 -8.59 20.03
C LYS A 678 24.39 -9.41 19.38
N GLU A 679 24.01 -10.49 18.71
CA GLU A 679 24.98 -11.34 18.01
C GLU A 679 25.70 -10.58 16.89
N SER A 680 25.01 -9.65 16.23
CA SER A 680 25.60 -8.82 15.18
C SER A 680 26.61 -7.81 15.75
N PHE A 681 26.32 -7.18 16.89
CA PHE A 681 27.24 -6.28 17.58
C PHE A 681 28.46 -7.05 18.11
N ALA A 682 28.24 -8.19 18.76
CA ALA A 682 29.31 -9.04 19.29
C ALA A 682 30.22 -9.58 18.18
N SER A 683 29.65 -10.08 17.08
CA SER A 683 30.42 -10.60 15.93
C SER A 683 31.18 -9.53 15.16
N ALA A 684 30.71 -8.28 15.19
CA ALA A 684 31.38 -7.13 14.60
C ALA A 684 32.38 -6.43 15.53
N GLY A 685 32.61 -6.98 16.74
CA GLY A 685 33.61 -6.46 17.69
C GLY A 685 33.12 -5.28 18.54
N PHE A 686 31.83 -4.96 18.51
CA PHE A 686 31.21 -3.90 19.34
C PHE A 686 30.79 -4.47 20.69
N THR A 687 31.76 -4.90 21.51
CA THR A 687 31.51 -5.58 22.79
C THR A 687 31.66 -4.68 24.02
N THR A 688 32.21 -3.47 23.86
CA THR A 688 32.39 -2.49 24.94
C THR A 688 31.79 -1.13 24.60
N PHE A 689 31.44 -0.36 25.65
CA PHE A 689 30.84 0.97 25.49
C PHE A 689 31.79 1.97 24.83
N ASP A 690 33.11 1.88 25.01
CA ASP A 690 34.06 2.76 24.33
C ASP A 690 33.98 2.61 22.80
N VAL A 691 33.90 1.36 22.31
CA VAL A 691 33.84 1.07 20.87
C VAL A 691 32.45 1.38 20.31
N VAL A 692 31.39 1.02 21.04
CA VAL A 692 30.00 1.37 20.68
C VAL A 692 29.79 2.88 20.63
N SER A 693 30.37 3.61 21.59
CA SER A 693 30.26 5.05 21.62
C SER A 693 30.84 5.65 20.35
N GLN A 694 31.86 5.08 19.71
CA GLN A 694 32.49 5.64 18.51
C GLN A 694 31.81 5.23 17.19
N MET A 695 30.78 4.39 17.25
CA MET A 695 30.09 3.90 16.06
C MET A 695 29.52 5.03 15.20
N THR A 696 29.70 4.87 13.90
CA THR A 696 29.13 5.70 12.84
C THR A 696 27.85 5.08 12.27
N VAL A 697 27.14 5.82 11.42
CA VAL A 697 25.99 5.30 10.68
C VAL A 697 26.39 4.08 9.83
N GLU A 698 27.60 4.11 9.28
CA GLU A 698 28.16 3.04 8.45
C GLU A 698 28.49 1.79 9.28
N ASP A 699 28.97 1.95 10.52
CA ASP A 699 29.18 0.82 11.43
C ASP A 699 27.87 0.13 11.80
N ILE A 700 26.80 0.90 12.02
CA ILE A 700 25.48 0.35 12.35
C ILE A 700 24.89 -0.42 11.15
N LEU A 701 25.09 0.09 9.94
CA LEU A 701 24.77 -0.63 8.70
C LEU A 701 25.60 -1.91 8.54
N ARG A 702 26.91 -1.86 8.86
CA ARG A 702 27.81 -3.02 8.82
C ARG A 702 27.42 -4.11 9.80
N VAL A 703 26.80 -3.73 10.92
CA VAL A 703 26.26 -4.64 11.93
C VAL A 703 24.87 -5.19 11.52
N GLY A 704 24.39 -4.91 10.31
CA GLY A 704 23.16 -5.51 9.78
C GLY A 704 21.87 -4.79 10.18
N VAL A 705 21.97 -3.56 10.71
CA VAL A 705 20.80 -2.73 11.02
C VAL A 705 20.39 -1.95 9.77
N THR A 706 19.50 -2.53 8.95
CA THR A 706 19.08 -1.95 7.65
C THR A 706 17.84 -1.06 7.71
N LEU A 707 17.05 -1.15 8.77
CA LEU A 707 15.84 -0.34 8.95
C LEU A 707 16.21 1.07 9.42
N ALA A 708 15.81 2.10 8.67
CA ALA A 708 16.13 3.50 8.97
C ALA A 708 15.69 3.94 10.37
N GLY A 709 14.52 3.48 10.84
CA GLY A 709 14.04 3.72 12.20
C GLY A 709 14.95 3.10 13.27
N HIS A 710 15.49 1.90 13.03
CA HIS A 710 16.41 1.24 13.96
C HIS A 710 17.79 1.90 13.95
N GLN A 711 18.28 2.29 12.77
CA GLN A 711 19.53 3.04 12.63
C GLN A 711 19.47 4.33 13.44
N LYS A 712 18.42 5.14 13.26
CA LYS A 712 18.29 6.41 14.01
C LYS A 712 18.14 6.17 15.51
N LYS A 713 17.45 5.11 15.94
CA LYS A 713 17.27 4.77 17.37
C LYS A 713 18.61 4.42 18.04
N ILE A 714 19.42 3.59 17.38
CA ILE A 714 20.75 3.18 17.86
C ILE A 714 21.69 4.39 17.86
N LEU A 715 21.72 5.17 16.78
CA LEU A 715 22.54 6.39 16.67
C LEU A 715 22.23 7.43 17.75
N ASN A 716 20.94 7.69 17.99
CA ASN A 716 20.53 8.64 19.01
C ASN A 716 20.95 8.15 20.41
N SER A 717 20.83 6.84 20.69
CA SER A 717 21.31 6.27 21.96
C SER A 717 22.83 6.38 22.12
N ILE A 718 23.60 6.16 21.06
CA ILE A 718 25.06 6.35 21.04
C ILE A 718 25.44 7.82 21.31
N GLN A 719 24.69 8.78 20.77
CA GLN A 719 24.95 10.20 21.02
C GLN A 719 24.72 10.58 22.48
N VAL A 720 23.66 10.07 23.13
CA VAL A 720 23.42 10.30 24.55
C VAL A 720 24.49 9.59 25.41
N MET A 721 24.93 8.39 25.02
CA MET A 721 26.05 7.67 25.64
C MET A 721 27.35 8.49 25.61
N ARG A 722 27.71 9.08 24.45
CA ARG A 722 28.86 10.00 24.32
C ARG A 722 28.75 11.19 25.27
N ALA A 723 27.56 11.80 25.33
CA ALA A 723 27.34 12.98 26.16
C ALA A 723 27.51 12.70 27.66
N GLN A 724 27.09 11.52 28.15
CA GLN A 724 27.25 11.13 29.55
C GLN A 724 28.68 10.68 29.88
N MET A 725 29.36 9.93 29.00
CA MET A 725 30.77 9.54 29.20
C MET A 725 31.71 10.76 29.27
N ASN A 726 31.42 11.80 28.49
CA ASN A 726 32.17 13.06 28.52
C ASN A 726 31.93 13.90 29.79
N GLN A 727 30.77 13.75 30.45
CA GLN A 727 30.49 14.45 31.73
C GLN A 727 31.25 13.83 32.90
N ILE A 728 31.47 12.51 32.90
CA ILE A 728 32.18 11.80 33.97
C ILE A 728 33.68 12.10 33.95
N GLN A 729 34.29 12.25 32.77
CA GLN A 729 35.70 12.65 32.63
C GLN A 729 35.98 14.10 33.03
N SER A 730 34.96 14.96 33.13
CA SER A 730 35.13 16.38 33.49
C SER A 730 35.11 16.66 35.00
N VAL A 731 34.90 15.63 35.84
CA VAL A 731 34.83 15.74 37.31
C VAL A 731 36.10 15.25 38.01
N GLU A 732 37.04 14.62 37.29
CA GLU A 732 38.39 14.33 37.78
C GLU A 732 39.42 15.30 37.17
N VAL A 733 39.43 16.55 37.65
CA VAL A 733 40.59 17.45 37.64
C VAL A 733 40.67 18.19 38.97
#